data_AF-A0A7G1IG18-F1
#
_entry.id   AF-A0A7G1IG18-F1
#
_cell.length_a   1.000
_cell.length_b   1.000
_cell.length_c   1.000
_cell.angle_alpha   90.00
_cell.angle_beta   90.00
_cell.angle_gamma   90.00
#
_symmetry.space_group_name_H-M   'P 1'
#
loop_
_entity.id
_entity.type
_entity.pdbx_description
1 polymer ?
#
loop_
_entity_poly.entity_id
_entity_poly.type
_entity_poly.pdbx_seq_one_letter_code
_entity_poly.pdbx_strand_id
1 'polypeptide(L)'
;MVEELDSAGDLGDWAGPDALADLDAGEAQRVVTERMRARIAAVMGYADRSAVDPAVPLTELGLDSLMAVRIRNGARADFGVEPPVALILQGASLHDLTVDLMRQLGLSGPDQVTENLENTAVVRARAQERAAARRGAAIRRRPTPPNLKYTEDKNCEHTRQRHRGSRHGRQIPGRERSVDLLEQPSARQGVDRHPVGTGPARRGRQRQDAGRPGICAPRTATGRDRRIRRGLLRIPPLAAQVLDPQHRLFLQCAWHALEDAGCDPAQFDGSIGVYGTSSPSGYLLHNLLSHRDPNAVLAEGLNFDQFSLFLQNDKDFLATRISHAFNLRGPSIAVQTACSSSLVAVHLACLSLLSGECDMALAGGSSLCIPHRVGYWNSPGSMVSAVGHCRPFDVRADGTVFGSGVAMVALKPLQAAIDAGDRIHAVIRGSAINNDGSAKMGYAAPNPAAQADVIAEAHAVAGIDSSTVSYVECHGTGTPLGDPIEIQGLRTAFEVSETPRPGPCVLGSVKSNIGHLEVAAGIAGLIKTILCLKHQAIPATLHYTSPNPELRLDQSPFVVQSKYGPWEWDGVLRAGVSSFGVGGTNAHVVLEQAPAQAPPVPARTAATGPQVLLLSAKTTAALRESRDALASALERPDCPDVSDVAHTLTRRRKHNITMAAVVHDREHAVKVLRAAEHDNVFVGESGAGDPPETTTPAPDRVVFLFPGQGAQHVGMAKGLYDTEPVFAEYFDTCAAGFRDEMGIDLHAEVFSGTATDLERIDRSQPALFTVEYALAKLVDSYGVRAGAYIGYSTGEYIAATLAGVFDLDTAIKTVALRARLMHESPPGAMVAVAVGPDEVAQYLSPGWSSRRSTIPATAWSPARRARFASSPNVSTRPGYPFAGSAPATRFTPARWIRCWMNSRHSCPSSSSALRARRC
;
A
#
# COMPACT_ATOMS: atom_id res chain seq x y z
N MET A 1 -17.01 -14.90 -50.16
CA MET A 1 -18.30 -14.90 -49.42
C MET A 1 -18.65 -13.49 -48.94
N VAL A 2 -18.58 -12.47 -49.80
CA VAL A 2 -18.96 -11.08 -49.46
C VAL A 2 -20.04 -10.54 -50.41
N GLU A 3 -20.42 -11.28 -51.47
CA GLU A 3 -21.46 -10.86 -52.43
C GLU A 3 -22.83 -11.54 -52.24
N GLU A 4 -22.99 -12.47 -51.27
CA GLU A 4 -24.27 -13.18 -51.04
C GLU A 4 -25.11 -12.60 -49.88
N LEU A 5 -24.74 -11.45 -49.31
CA LEU A 5 -25.41 -10.87 -48.13
C LEU A 5 -26.45 -9.76 -48.44
N ASP A 6 -26.65 -9.40 -49.71
CA ASP A 6 -27.42 -8.20 -50.11
C ASP A 6 -28.83 -8.44 -50.70
N SER A 7 -29.34 -9.66 -50.76
CA SER A 7 -30.67 -9.93 -51.35
C SER A 7 -31.77 -10.18 -50.32
N ALA A 8 -32.12 -9.17 -49.54
CA ALA A 8 -33.49 -9.08 -49.02
C ALA A 8 -34.37 -8.53 -50.15
N GLY A 9 -35.20 -9.42 -50.72
CA GLY A 9 -35.88 -9.28 -52.01
C GLY A 9 -36.70 -8.00 -52.25
N ASP A 10 -37.08 -7.83 -53.51
CA ASP A 10 -37.93 -6.75 -54.02
C ASP A 10 -39.19 -6.54 -53.15
N LEU A 11 -39.22 -5.43 -52.39
CA LEU A 11 -40.30 -5.10 -51.44
C LEU A 11 -41.47 -4.32 -52.08
N GLY A 12 -41.49 -4.20 -53.41
CA GLY A 12 -42.47 -3.41 -54.18
C GLY A 12 -42.01 -1.97 -54.44
N ASP A 13 -42.82 -1.22 -55.23
CA ASP A 13 -42.57 0.17 -55.67
C ASP A 13 -42.27 1.11 -54.49
N TRP A 14 -40.99 1.43 -54.29
CA TRP A 14 -40.52 2.46 -53.37
C TRP A 14 -39.98 3.63 -54.19
N ALA A 15 -40.63 4.78 -54.08
CA ALA A 15 -40.30 5.98 -54.84
C ALA A 15 -39.01 6.70 -54.39
N GLY A 16 -38.32 6.18 -53.37
CA GLY A 16 -37.11 6.74 -52.80
C GLY A 16 -37.36 7.78 -51.70
N PRO A 17 -36.31 8.19 -50.96
CA PRO A 17 -36.43 9.14 -49.85
C PRO A 17 -36.91 10.53 -50.28
N ASP A 18 -36.69 10.93 -51.54
CA ASP A 18 -37.15 12.22 -52.07
C ASP A 18 -38.68 12.35 -52.07
N ALA A 19 -39.41 11.23 -52.12
CA ALA A 19 -40.87 11.21 -52.04
C ALA A 19 -41.40 11.63 -50.65
N LEU A 20 -40.55 11.70 -49.63
CA LEU A 20 -40.93 12.17 -48.29
C LEU A 20 -40.88 13.70 -48.17
N ALA A 21 -40.24 14.41 -49.10
CA ALA A 21 -40.00 15.86 -49.00
C ALA A 21 -41.28 16.71 -49.16
N ASP A 22 -42.27 16.21 -49.90
CA ASP A 22 -43.53 16.90 -50.20
C ASP A 22 -44.70 16.46 -49.29
N LEU A 23 -44.45 15.55 -48.33
CA LEU A 23 -45.47 15.01 -47.42
C LEU A 23 -45.52 15.78 -46.09
N ASP A 24 -46.71 15.86 -45.49
CA ASP A 24 -46.81 16.30 -44.10
C ASP A 24 -46.22 15.25 -43.14
N ALA A 25 -45.86 15.68 -41.93
CA ALA A 25 -45.17 14.81 -40.95
C ALA A 25 -45.96 13.55 -40.59
N GLY A 26 -47.30 13.59 -40.61
CA GLY A 26 -48.15 12.44 -40.29
C GLY A 26 -48.21 11.45 -41.45
N GLU A 27 -48.21 11.93 -42.68
CA GLU A 27 -48.19 11.10 -43.88
C GLU A 27 -46.80 10.49 -44.13
N ALA A 28 -45.73 11.27 -43.94
CA ALA A 28 -44.36 10.80 -43.95
C ALA A 28 -44.12 9.69 -42.89
N GLN A 29 -44.64 9.86 -41.67
CA GLN A 29 -44.54 8.85 -40.62
C GLN A 29 -45.18 7.52 -41.03
N ARG A 30 -46.39 7.55 -41.63
CA ARG A 30 -47.07 6.32 -42.10
C ARG A 30 -46.25 5.62 -43.18
N VAL A 31 -45.70 6.36 -44.13
CA VAL A 31 -44.88 5.82 -45.22
C VAL A 31 -43.61 5.17 -44.68
N VAL A 32 -42.91 5.83 -43.76
CA VAL A 32 -41.72 5.29 -43.10
C VAL A 32 -42.06 4.04 -42.28
N THR A 33 -43.14 4.07 -41.50
CA THR A 33 -43.60 2.91 -40.71
C THR A 33 -43.91 1.72 -41.59
N GLU A 34 -44.67 1.87 -42.68
CA GLU A 34 -45.04 0.74 -43.54
C GLU A 34 -43.85 0.16 -44.31
N ARG A 35 -42.92 1.02 -44.75
CA ARG A 35 -41.70 0.55 -45.40
C ARG A 35 -40.80 -0.20 -44.42
N MET A 36 -40.65 0.31 -43.20
CA MET A 36 -39.92 -0.40 -42.14
C MET A 36 -40.61 -1.69 -41.71
N ARG A 37 -41.94 -1.71 -41.62
CA ARG A 37 -42.73 -2.92 -41.34
C ARG A 37 -42.45 -4.01 -42.38
N ALA A 38 -42.46 -3.64 -43.66
CA ALA A 38 -42.15 -4.55 -44.76
C ALA A 38 -40.71 -5.09 -44.67
N ARG A 39 -39.75 -4.22 -44.34
CA ARG A 39 -38.33 -4.57 -44.18
C ARG A 39 -38.12 -5.53 -43.01
N ILE A 40 -38.69 -5.24 -41.85
CA ILE A 40 -38.59 -6.06 -40.65
C ILE A 40 -39.27 -7.42 -40.89
N ALA A 41 -40.48 -7.44 -41.46
CA ALA A 41 -41.18 -8.68 -41.79
C ALA A 41 -40.33 -9.58 -42.71
N ALA A 42 -39.68 -8.99 -43.72
CA ALA A 42 -38.81 -9.74 -44.63
C ALA A 42 -37.53 -10.26 -43.95
N VAL A 43 -36.88 -9.45 -43.11
CA VAL A 43 -35.68 -9.89 -42.37
C VAL A 43 -36.00 -10.99 -41.37
N MET A 44 -37.17 -10.93 -40.74
CA MET A 44 -37.62 -11.90 -39.73
C MET A 44 -38.34 -13.12 -40.33
N GLY A 45 -38.60 -13.13 -41.64
CA GLY A 45 -39.21 -14.26 -42.34
C GLY A 45 -40.73 -14.37 -42.17
N TYR A 46 -41.44 -13.29 -41.83
CA TYR A 46 -42.90 -13.26 -41.78
C TYR A 46 -43.49 -13.16 -43.19
N ALA A 47 -44.41 -14.07 -43.52
CA ALA A 47 -45.15 -14.05 -44.80
C ALA A 47 -46.18 -12.90 -44.86
N ASP A 48 -46.69 -12.48 -43.70
CA ASP A 48 -47.61 -11.35 -43.56
C ASP A 48 -46.94 -10.22 -42.77
N ARG A 49 -46.95 -9.01 -43.35
CA ARG A 49 -46.38 -7.80 -42.75
C ARG A 49 -47.16 -7.37 -41.50
N SER A 50 -48.45 -7.74 -41.40
CA SER A 50 -49.30 -7.42 -40.25
C SER A 50 -48.88 -8.14 -38.96
N ALA A 51 -48.07 -9.21 -39.07
CA ALA A 51 -47.53 -9.96 -37.93
C ALA A 51 -46.49 -9.17 -37.11
N VAL A 52 -45.94 -8.10 -37.68
CA VAL A 52 -45.04 -7.19 -36.96
C VAL A 52 -45.88 -6.09 -36.30
N ASP A 53 -46.31 -6.29 -35.06
CA ASP A 53 -47.05 -5.27 -34.32
C ASP A 53 -46.16 -4.02 -34.10
N PRO A 54 -46.62 -2.81 -34.46
CA PRO A 54 -45.80 -1.61 -34.36
C PRO A 54 -45.45 -1.20 -32.92
N ALA A 55 -46.19 -1.68 -31.91
CA ALA A 55 -45.96 -1.37 -30.50
C ALA A 55 -45.18 -2.46 -29.76
N VAL A 56 -45.04 -3.66 -30.33
CA VAL A 56 -44.31 -4.77 -29.69
C VAL A 56 -42.80 -4.61 -29.94
N PRO A 57 -41.97 -4.72 -28.91
CA PRO A 57 -40.52 -4.82 -29.05
C PRO A 57 -40.13 -5.89 -30.06
N LEU A 58 -39.31 -5.54 -31.07
CA LEU A 58 -38.91 -6.51 -32.11
C LEU A 58 -38.16 -7.73 -31.54
N THR A 59 -37.65 -7.61 -30.33
CA THR A 59 -36.93 -8.63 -29.59
C THR A 59 -37.85 -9.71 -29.04
N GLU A 60 -39.08 -9.35 -28.68
CA GLU A 60 -40.13 -10.31 -28.32
C GLU A 60 -40.59 -11.12 -29.54
N LEU A 61 -40.36 -10.58 -30.74
CA LEU A 61 -40.60 -11.26 -32.01
C LEU A 61 -39.42 -12.17 -32.44
N GLY A 62 -38.37 -12.30 -31.62
CA GLY A 62 -37.24 -13.20 -31.87
C GLY A 62 -36.09 -12.61 -32.68
N LEU A 63 -35.96 -11.28 -32.73
CA LEU A 63 -34.87 -10.59 -33.42
C LEU A 63 -33.49 -10.84 -32.77
N ASP A 64 -32.49 -11.14 -33.60
CA ASP A 64 -31.08 -11.32 -33.19
C ASP A 64 -30.14 -10.21 -33.73
N SER A 65 -28.86 -10.28 -33.33
CA SER A 65 -27.83 -9.32 -33.75
C SER A 65 -27.59 -9.24 -35.26
N LEU A 66 -27.75 -10.35 -35.99
CA LEU A 66 -27.57 -10.38 -37.44
C LEU A 66 -28.78 -9.74 -38.14
N MET A 67 -29.98 -10.03 -37.64
CA MET A 67 -31.23 -9.40 -38.09
C MET A 67 -31.23 -7.89 -37.84
N ALA A 68 -30.74 -7.43 -36.69
CA ALA A 68 -30.60 -6.00 -36.40
C ALA A 68 -29.71 -5.27 -37.41
N VAL A 69 -28.57 -5.86 -37.76
CA VAL A 69 -27.65 -5.31 -38.77
C VAL A 69 -28.33 -5.29 -40.15
N ARG A 70 -29.09 -6.32 -40.50
CA ARG A 70 -29.86 -6.37 -41.76
C ARG A 70 -30.95 -5.30 -41.81
N ILE A 71 -31.66 -5.07 -40.70
CA ILE A 71 -32.67 -4.01 -40.59
C ILE A 71 -32.03 -2.64 -40.75
N ARG A 72 -30.89 -2.36 -40.08
CA ARG A 72 -30.13 -1.11 -40.27
C ARG A 72 -29.71 -0.92 -41.72
N ASN A 73 -29.07 -1.93 -42.31
CA ASN A 73 -28.58 -1.82 -43.70
C ASN A 73 -29.75 -1.61 -44.67
N GLY A 74 -30.90 -2.24 -44.41
CA GLY A 74 -32.14 -2.02 -45.16
C GLY A 74 -32.65 -0.59 -45.03
N ALA A 75 -32.65 -0.01 -43.83
CA ALA A 75 -33.02 1.39 -43.61
C ALA A 75 -32.07 2.37 -44.30
N ARG A 76 -30.75 2.09 -44.31
CA ARG A 76 -29.75 2.85 -45.08
C ARG A 76 -30.10 2.87 -46.56
N ALA A 77 -30.43 1.69 -47.11
CA ALA A 77 -30.78 1.55 -48.52
C ALA A 77 -32.09 2.26 -48.88
N ASP A 78 -33.09 2.23 -47.98
CA ASP A 78 -34.39 2.85 -48.23
C ASP A 78 -34.38 4.37 -48.06
N PHE A 79 -33.70 4.87 -47.03
CA PHE A 79 -33.86 6.25 -46.55
C PHE A 79 -32.56 7.05 -46.52
N GLY A 80 -31.41 6.44 -46.75
CA GLY A 80 -30.10 7.11 -46.61
C GLY A 80 -29.69 7.39 -45.16
N VAL A 81 -30.48 6.95 -44.17
CA VAL A 81 -30.24 7.11 -42.73
C VAL A 81 -30.09 5.74 -42.05
N GLU A 82 -29.35 5.69 -40.95
CA GLU A 82 -29.01 4.44 -40.27
C GLU A 82 -29.51 4.46 -38.82
N PRO A 83 -30.55 3.68 -38.49
CA PRO A 83 -30.96 3.54 -37.10
C PRO A 83 -29.83 2.84 -36.33
N PRO A 84 -29.46 3.31 -35.13
CA PRO A 84 -28.40 2.70 -34.35
C PRO A 84 -28.69 1.21 -34.12
N VAL A 85 -27.74 0.33 -34.38
CA VAL A 85 -27.94 -1.12 -34.12
C VAL A 85 -28.26 -1.35 -32.64
N ALA A 86 -27.66 -0.55 -31.76
CA ALA A 86 -27.94 -0.57 -30.33
C ALA A 86 -29.42 -0.30 -29.99
N LEU A 87 -30.10 0.58 -30.75
CA LEU A 87 -31.52 0.88 -30.55
C LEU A 87 -32.39 -0.33 -30.91
N ILE A 88 -32.15 -0.94 -32.08
CA ILE A 88 -32.84 -2.17 -32.51
C ILE A 88 -32.58 -3.30 -31.50
N LEU A 89 -31.33 -3.41 -31.05
CA LEU A 89 -30.89 -4.34 -30.02
C LEU A 89 -31.20 -3.87 -28.59
N GLN A 90 -32.21 -3.04 -28.36
CA GLN A 90 -32.68 -2.69 -27.01
C GLN A 90 -34.17 -2.97 -26.82
N GLY A 91 -34.82 -3.64 -27.77
CA GLY A 91 -36.26 -3.84 -27.72
C GLY A 91 -37.04 -2.71 -28.35
N ALA A 92 -36.43 -1.91 -29.21
CA ALA A 92 -37.17 -0.93 -30.01
C ALA A 92 -38.29 -1.64 -30.77
N SER A 93 -39.49 -1.09 -30.64
CA SER A 93 -40.62 -1.44 -31.47
C SER A 93 -40.44 -0.83 -32.87
N LEU A 94 -41.25 -1.25 -33.83
CA LEU A 94 -41.29 -0.59 -35.14
C LEU A 94 -41.69 0.90 -35.01
N HIS A 95 -42.51 1.26 -34.01
CA HIS A 95 -42.81 2.65 -33.70
C HIS A 95 -41.54 3.44 -33.33
N ASP A 96 -40.73 2.92 -32.40
CA ASP A 96 -39.51 3.58 -31.94
C ASP A 96 -38.49 3.76 -33.08
N LEU A 97 -38.37 2.76 -33.96
CA LEU A 97 -37.51 2.85 -35.14
C LEU A 97 -38.03 3.88 -36.15
N THR A 98 -39.35 3.96 -36.33
CA THR A 98 -39.95 4.99 -37.19
C THR A 98 -39.64 6.38 -36.63
N VAL A 99 -39.79 6.58 -35.32
CA VAL A 99 -39.49 7.84 -34.63
C VAL A 99 -38.02 8.23 -34.83
N ASP A 100 -37.08 7.30 -34.63
CA ASP A 100 -35.66 7.56 -34.85
C ASP A 100 -35.34 7.92 -36.30
N LEU A 101 -35.92 7.22 -37.27
CA LEU A 101 -35.74 7.50 -38.70
C LEU A 101 -36.30 8.87 -39.09
N MET A 102 -37.50 9.21 -38.62
CA MET A 102 -38.12 10.52 -38.85
C MET A 102 -37.24 11.66 -38.31
N ARG A 103 -36.61 11.45 -37.14
CA ARG A 103 -35.64 12.40 -36.56
C ARG A 103 -34.37 12.53 -37.40
N GLN A 104 -33.81 11.43 -37.88
CA GLN A 104 -32.61 11.47 -38.72
C GLN A 104 -32.88 12.11 -40.10
N LEU A 105 -34.10 11.98 -40.61
CA LEU A 105 -34.55 12.59 -41.87
C LEU A 105 -34.94 14.07 -41.71
N GLY A 106 -34.98 14.61 -40.49
CA GLY A 106 -35.38 16.00 -40.25
C GLY A 106 -36.89 16.25 -40.41
N LEU A 107 -37.71 15.19 -40.34
CA LEU A 107 -39.16 15.20 -40.57
C LEU A 107 -39.98 15.14 -39.26
N SER A 108 -39.32 15.25 -38.10
CA SER A 108 -39.98 15.22 -36.78
C SER A 108 -40.79 16.49 -36.49
N GLY A 109 -41.98 16.33 -35.92
CA GLY A 109 -42.77 17.43 -35.34
C GLY A 109 -42.17 17.98 -34.03
N PRO A 110 -42.62 19.16 -33.55
CA PRO A 110 -42.08 19.84 -32.37
C PRO A 110 -42.19 19.06 -31.03
N ASP A 111 -42.93 17.96 -30.98
CA ASP A 111 -43.16 17.18 -29.76
C ASP A 111 -41.99 16.27 -29.33
N GLN A 112 -40.96 16.02 -30.18
CA GLN A 112 -39.91 15.02 -29.90
C GLN A 112 -38.60 15.58 -29.30
N VAL A 113 -38.35 16.90 -29.36
CA VAL A 113 -37.27 17.53 -28.57
C VAL A 113 -37.56 17.38 -27.07
N THR A 114 -38.84 17.20 -26.72
CA THR A 114 -39.36 16.98 -25.37
C THR A 114 -38.93 15.62 -24.78
N GLU A 115 -38.85 14.52 -25.55
CA GLU A 115 -38.51 13.18 -25.01
C GLU A 115 -37.06 13.05 -24.51
N ASN A 116 -36.07 13.64 -25.19
CA ASN A 116 -34.68 13.63 -24.72
C ASN A 116 -34.47 14.56 -23.51
N LEU A 117 -35.21 15.67 -23.45
CA LEU A 117 -35.24 16.58 -22.31
C LEU A 117 -35.95 15.92 -21.11
N GLU A 118 -37.04 15.18 -21.34
CA GLU A 118 -37.76 14.41 -20.33
C GLU A 118 -36.92 13.28 -19.77
N ASN A 119 -36.23 12.48 -20.61
CA ASN A 119 -35.33 11.43 -20.15
C ASN A 119 -34.18 11.98 -19.29
N THR A 120 -33.55 13.08 -19.72
CA THR A 120 -32.48 13.72 -18.96
C THR A 120 -32.99 14.31 -17.64
N ALA A 121 -34.17 14.93 -17.65
CA ALA A 121 -34.81 15.46 -16.44
C ALA A 121 -35.19 14.35 -15.46
N VAL A 122 -35.67 13.20 -15.95
CA VAL A 122 -36.00 12.02 -15.13
C VAL A 122 -34.75 11.43 -14.49
N VAL A 123 -33.67 11.24 -15.25
CA VAL A 123 -32.36 10.76 -14.72
C VAL A 123 -31.87 11.73 -13.64
N ARG A 124 -31.91 13.04 -13.91
CA ARG A 124 -31.53 14.09 -12.94
C ARG A 124 -32.36 14.00 -11.66
N ALA A 125 -33.68 13.94 -11.78
CA ALA A 125 -34.59 13.92 -10.63
C ALA A 125 -34.36 12.67 -9.77
N ARG A 126 -34.25 11.48 -10.38
CA ARG A 126 -33.95 10.22 -9.68
C ARG A 126 -32.61 10.28 -8.94
N ALA A 127 -31.57 10.79 -9.61
CA ALA A 127 -30.25 10.94 -9.01
C ALA A 127 -30.28 11.88 -7.79
N GLN A 128 -30.96 13.02 -7.90
CA GLN A 128 -31.10 13.99 -6.81
C GLN A 128 -31.91 13.42 -5.64
N GLU A 129 -33.01 12.72 -5.90
CA GLU A 129 -33.84 12.07 -4.89
C GLU A 129 -33.05 11.02 -4.11
N ARG A 130 -32.36 10.11 -4.80
CA ARG A 130 -31.54 9.08 -4.16
C ARG A 130 -30.38 9.67 -3.37
N ALA A 131 -29.71 10.69 -3.91
CA ALA A 131 -28.66 11.40 -3.18
C ALA A 131 -29.20 12.08 -1.92
N ALA A 132 -30.40 12.69 -1.98
CA ALA A 132 -31.07 13.27 -0.82
C ALA A 132 -31.44 12.20 0.23
N ALA A 133 -31.97 11.05 -0.19
CA ALA A 133 -32.28 9.93 0.71
C ALA A 133 -31.04 9.42 1.45
N ARG A 134 -29.92 9.24 0.74
CA ARG A 134 -28.63 8.84 1.34
C ARG A 134 -28.09 9.90 2.31
N ARG A 135 -28.19 11.19 1.96
CA ARG A 135 -27.83 12.30 2.85
C ARG A 135 -28.68 12.29 4.13
N GLY A 136 -29.99 12.07 4.00
CA GLY A 136 -30.94 12.01 5.12
C GLY A 136 -30.70 10.83 6.06
N ALA A 137 -30.41 9.64 5.52
CA ALA A 137 -30.09 8.44 6.32
C ALA A 137 -28.85 8.64 7.20
N ALA A 138 -27.83 9.34 6.68
CA ALA A 138 -26.60 9.61 7.42
C ALA A 138 -26.75 10.72 8.49
N ILE A 139 -27.66 11.70 8.31
CA ILE A 139 -27.91 12.75 9.32
C ILE A 139 -28.59 12.18 10.56
N ARG A 140 -29.47 11.18 10.40
CA ARG A 140 -30.17 10.52 11.51
C ARG A 140 -29.27 9.65 12.42
N ARG A 141 -28.01 9.42 12.04
CA ARG A 141 -27.12 8.44 12.69
C ARG A 141 -25.84 9.03 13.30
N ARG A 142 -25.75 10.35 13.50
CA ARG A 142 -24.61 10.93 14.26
C ARG A 142 -24.57 10.35 15.68
N PRO A 143 -23.46 9.74 16.14
CA PRO A 143 -23.28 9.42 17.54
C PRO A 143 -23.17 10.73 18.33
N THR A 144 -23.91 10.84 19.42
CA THR A 144 -23.60 11.83 20.48
C THR A 144 -22.21 11.49 21.01
N PRO A 145 -21.24 12.43 21.07
CA PRO A 145 -19.94 12.14 21.65
C PRO A 145 -20.12 11.63 23.08
N PRO A 146 -19.33 10.63 23.53
CA PRO A 146 -19.41 10.17 24.90
C PRO A 146 -19.09 11.34 25.83
N ASN A 147 -20.01 11.64 26.75
CA ASN A 147 -19.74 12.55 27.87
C ASN A 147 -18.53 12.00 28.63
N LEU A 148 -17.36 12.58 28.40
CA LEU A 148 -16.22 12.49 29.30
C LEU A 148 -16.67 13.09 30.63
N LYS A 149 -17.11 12.22 31.56
CA LYS A 149 -17.16 12.56 32.97
C LYS A 149 -15.71 12.78 33.40
N TYR A 150 -15.31 14.05 33.48
CA TYR A 150 -14.14 14.45 34.24
C TYR A 150 -14.34 13.99 35.69
N THR A 151 -13.52 13.04 36.13
CA THR A 151 -13.26 12.84 37.56
C THR A 151 -12.35 13.99 38.00
N GLU A 152 -12.89 14.84 38.88
CA GLU A 152 -12.15 15.90 39.55
C GLU A 152 -11.07 15.28 40.45
N ASP A 153 -9.82 15.29 40.01
CA ASP A 153 -8.70 15.28 40.94
C ASP A 153 -8.41 16.72 41.37
N LYS A 154 -8.76 17.00 42.62
CA LYS A 154 -8.38 18.21 43.34
C LYS A 154 -6.90 18.13 43.69
N ASN A 155 -6.09 18.97 43.03
CA ASN A 155 -5.00 19.76 43.64
C ASN A 155 -4.07 20.30 42.55
N CYS A 156 -4.16 21.60 42.26
CA CYS A 156 -3.02 22.51 42.36
C CYS A 156 -3.46 23.93 42.01
N GLU A 157 -3.30 24.79 43.01
CA GLU A 157 -3.51 26.23 42.96
C GLU A 157 -2.39 26.96 42.21
N HIS A 158 -2.76 28.10 41.62
CA HIS A 158 -1.92 29.24 41.22
C HIS A 158 -0.96 29.00 40.04
N THR A 159 -1.27 29.53 38.85
CA THR A 159 -0.99 30.95 38.57
C THR A 159 -1.84 31.46 37.40
N ARG A 160 -2.54 32.58 37.65
CA ARG A 160 -3.24 33.36 36.63
C ARG A 160 -2.24 34.32 35.99
N GLN A 161 -2.06 34.23 34.67
CA GLN A 161 -1.72 35.41 33.87
C GLN A 161 -2.64 35.52 32.66
N ARG A 162 -3.27 36.69 32.57
CA ARG A 162 -4.23 37.10 31.56
C ARG A 162 -3.45 37.61 30.35
N HIS A 163 -3.75 37.09 29.16
CA HIS A 163 -3.75 37.94 27.96
C HIS A 163 -5.03 37.73 27.15
N ARG A 164 -5.75 38.83 26.99
CA ARG A 164 -6.95 38.99 26.17
C ARG A 164 -6.53 39.23 24.73
N GLY A 165 -7.23 38.55 23.82
CA GLY A 165 -7.75 39.18 22.59
C GLY A 165 -6.91 39.05 21.33
N SER A 166 -7.35 38.18 20.42
CA SER A 166 -7.84 38.64 19.11
C SER A 166 -8.67 37.53 18.47
N ARG A 167 -9.98 37.78 18.35
CA ARG A 167 -10.88 37.01 17.50
C ARG A 167 -10.61 37.45 16.06
N HIS A 168 -10.15 36.54 15.22
CA HIS A 168 -10.36 36.61 13.78
C HIS A 168 -11.03 35.31 13.36
N GLY A 169 -12.36 35.35 13.35
CA GLY A 169 -13.18 34.29 12.78
C GLY A 169 -13.04 34.32 11.27
N ARG A 170 -12.30 33.36 10.71
CA ARG A 170 -12.57 32.88 9.35
C ARG A 170 -13.44 31.63 9.47
N GLN A 171 -14.68 31.76 9.00
CA GLN A 171 -15.54 30.63 8.67
C GLN A 171 -14.80 29.73 7.68
N ILE A 172 -14.52 28.50 8.11
CA ILE A 172 -14.15 27.40 7.22
C ILE A 172 -15.49 26.74 6.82
N PRO A 173 -15.87 26.68 5.53
CA PRO A 173 -17.07 25.99 5.11
C PRO A 173 -16.84 24.47 5.10
N GLY A 174 -17.84 23.72 5.59
CA GLY A 174 -18.16 22.35 5.17
C GLY A 174 -17.26 21.21 5.65
N ARG A 175 -17.73 20.41 6.62
CA ARG A 175 -17.20 19.05 6.86
C ARG A 175 -17.56 18.17 5.65
N GLU A 176 -16.58 17.88 4.79
CA GLU A 176 -16.75 16.95 3.67
C GLU A 176 -16.74 15.49 4.12
N ARG A 177 -17.57 14.67 3.48
CA ARG A 177 -17.68 13.22 3.71
C ARG A 177 -17.08 12.52 2.52
N SER A 178 -15.94 11.89 2.72
CA SER A 178 -15.25 11.15 1.68
C SER A 178 -14.38 10.06 2.31
N VAL A 179 -13.99 9.10 1.49
CA VAL A 179 -13.23 7.93 1.91
C VAL A 179 -11.96 7.85 1.08
N ASP A 180 -10.81 7.73 1.73
CA ASP A 180 -9.50 7.81 1.09
C ASP A 180 -8.94 6.47 0.69
N LEU A 181 -8.00 6.45 -0.23
CA LEU A 181 -7.33 5.23 -0.70
C LEU A 181 -5.83 5.24 -0.32
N LEU A 182 -5.38 4.14 0.28
CA LEU A 182 -3.98 3.81 0.62
C LEU A 182 -3.53 2.65 -0.31
N GLU A 183 -2.38 2.78 -0.98
CA GLU A 183 -1.93 1.99 -2.16
C GLU A 183 -1.41 0.58 -1.78
N GLN A 184 -1.05 -0.19 -2.80
CA GLN A 184 -0.05 -1.26 -2.77
C GLN A 184 0.91 -1.08 -3.95
N PRO A 185 2.23 -1.20 -3.76
CA PRO A 185 3.14 -1.45 -4.86
C PRO A 185 3.35 -2.96 -5.04
N SER A 186 2.67 -3.57 -6.00
CA SER A 186 3.16 -4.81 -6.63
C SER A 186 2.77 -4.88 -8.11
N ALA A 187 3.17 -3.85 -8.86
CA ALA A 187 3.29 -3.89 -10.32
C ALA A 187 4.36 -2.88 -10.78
N ARG A 188 5.58 -2.98 -10.23
CA ARG A 188 6.76 -2.27 -10.75
C ARG A 188 7.93 -3.24 -10.92
N GLN A 189 7.95 -3.93 -12.05
CA GLN A 189 9.19 -4.23 -12.76
C GLN A 189 9.13 -3.51 -14.11
N GLY A 190 10.27 -2.94 -14.50
CA GLY A 190 10.38 -1.80 -15.42
C GLY A 190 9.63 -1.92 -16.74
N VAL A 191 9.06 -0.79 -17.16
CA VAL A 191 8.75 -0.51 -18.55
C VAL A 191 10.08 -0.16 -19.23
N ASP A 192 10.90 -1.17 -19.50
CA ASP A 192 11.96 -1.02 -20.50
C ASP A 192 11.34 -1.19 -21.88
N ARG A 193 11.48 -0.15 -22.71
CA ARG A 193 11.14 -0.20 -24.13
C ARG A 193 12.11 -1.17 -24.83
N HIS A 194 11.70 -2.42 -25.03
CA HIS A 194 12.34 -3.30 -26.00
C HIS A 194 11.34 -3.82 -27.05
N PRO A 195 11.69 -3.76 -28.35
CA PRO A 195 10.86 -4.31 -29.42
C PRO A 195 10.79 -5.83 -29.28
N VAL A 196 9.62 -6.38 -29.63
CA VAL A 196 9.31 -7.81 -29.61
C VAL A 196 10.21 -8.55 -30.62
N GLY A 197 11.35 -9.06 -30.15
CA GLY A 197 12.27 -9.90 -30.90
C GLY A 197 12.06 -11.39 -30.66
N THR A 198 12.23 -12.19 -31.72
CA THR A 198 12.16 -13.66 -31.74
C THR A 198 13.41 -14.30 -31.12
N GLY A 199 13.23 -15.37 -30.31
CA GLY A 199 14.32 -16.16 -29.69
C GLY A 199 13.88 -17.59 -29.31
N PRO A 200 14.79 -18.56 -29.19
CA PRO A 200 14.72 -19.80 -29.98
C PRO A 200 13.90 -20.94 -29.38
N ALA A 201 13.24 -21.68 -30.29
CA ALA A 201 12.47 -22.88 -30.01
C ALA A 201 13.36 -24.08 -29.61
N ARG A 202 13.06 -24.73 -28.49
CA ARG A 202 13.48 -26.13 -28.24
C ARG A 202 12.36 -27.07 -28.71
N ARG A 203 12.72 -27.94 -29.65
CA ARG A 203 11.86 -28.93 -30.33
C ARG A 203 11.25 -29.93 -29.34
N GLY A 204 9.96 -30.19 -29.51
CA GLY A 204 9.23 -31.26 -28.83
C GLY A 204 7.92 -31.62 -29.55
N ARG A 205 8.02 -32.54 -30.51
CA ARG A 205 6.99 -33.38 -31.17
C ARG A 205 5.58 -32.79 -31.40
N GLN A 206 5.35 -32.33 -32.64
CA GLN A 206 4.02 -32.29 -33.27
C GLN A 206 3.47 -33.72 -33.42
N ARG A 207 2.26 -33.98 -32.93
CA ARG A 207 1.40 -35.04 -33.48
C ARG A 207 0.32 -34.36 -34.33
N GLN A 208 0.19 -34.88 -35.54
CA GLN A 208 -0.82 -34.52 -36.54
C GLN A 208 -2.20 -34.95 -36.03
N ASP A 209 -3.17 -34.06 -36.08
CA ASP A 209 -4.59 -34.39 -36.30
C ASP A 209 -5.21 -33.22 -37.07
N ALA A 210 -5.60 -33.50 -38.31
CA ALA A 210 -6.25 -32.57 -39.22
C ALA A 210 -7.77 -32.54 -38.92
N GLY A 211 -8.35 -31.34 -38.77
CA GLY A 211 -9.81 -31.16 -38.72
C GLY A 211 -10.42 -30.33 -37.58
N ARG A 212 -9.69 -29.42 -36.91
CA ARG A 212 -10.27 -28.53 -35.87
C ARG A 212 -9.99 -27.03 -36.13
N PRO A 213 -10.96 -26.13 -35.88
CA PRO A 213 -10.81 -24.69 -36.06
C PRO A 213 -9.69 -24.09 -35.18
N GLY A 214 -9.09 -23.00 -35.67
CA GLY A 214 -7.70 -22.60 -35.44
C GLY A 214 -7.30 -22.28 -34.00
N ILE A 215 -6.24 -22.94 -33.55
CA ILE A 215 -5.53 -22.64 -32.30
C ILE A 215 -4.53 -21.52 -32.58
N CYS A 216 -4.73 -20.33 -32.01
CA CYS A 216 -3.70 -19.28 -31.96
C CYS A 216 -2.84 -19.45 -30.69
N ALA A 217 -1.52 -19.31 -30.86
CA ALA A 217 -0.56 -19.48 -29.77
C ALA A 217 -0.74 -18.39 -28.70
N PRO A 218 -0.93 -18.75 -27.41
CA PRO A 218 -1.08 -17.79 -26.34
C PRO A 218 0.27 -17.13 -26.04
N ARG A 219 0.28 -15.79 -25.96
CA ARG A 219 1.40 -15.00 -25.44
C ARG A 219 0.95 -14.31 -24.16
N THR A 220 1.00 -15.03 -23.05
CA THR A 220 0.81 -14.46 -21.71
C THR A 220 2.17 -14.31 -21.03
N ALA A 221 2.55 -13.08 -20.70
CA ALA A 221 3.70 -12.79 -19.86
C ALA A 221 3.36 -13.12 -18.40
N THR A 222 3.57 -14.37 -17.97
CA THR A 222 3.66 -14.70 -16.54
C THR A 222 5.12 -14.96 -16.22
N GLY A 223 5.86 -13.88 -15.96
CA GLY A 223 7.20 -13.94 -15.42
C GLY A 223 7.14 -14.35 -13.95
N ARG A 224 7.71 -15.53 -13.66
CA ARG A 224 8.25 -15.97 -12.36
C ARG A 224 7.65 -15.32 -11.10
N ASP A 225 6.60 -15.92 -10.53
CA ASP A 225 6.45 -15.83 -9.07
C ASP A 225 5.99 -17.15 -8.44
N ARG A 226 6.99 -17.97 -8.10
CA ARG A 226 6.82 -19.18 -7.27
C ARG A 226 7.18 -18.93 -5.81
N ARG A 227 7.48 -17.70 -5.39
CA ARG A 227 7.96 -17.40 -4.04
C ARG A 227 6.85 -16.78 -3.20
N ILE A 228 5.90 -17.62 -2.77
CA ILE A 228 5.05 -17.28 -1.62
C ILE A 228 5.99 -17.04 -0.43
N ARG A 229 5.84 -15.90 0.27
CA ARG A 229 6.47 -15.65 1.59
C ARG A 229 5.83 -16.54 2.65
N ARG A 230 6.09 -17.85 2.60
CA ARG A 230 5.46 -18.91 3.41
C ARG A 230 5.58 -18.66 4.91
N GLY A 231 6.70 -18.10 5.36
CA GLY A 231 6.92 -17.75 6.76
C GLY A 231 6.03 -16.60 7.25
N LEU A 232 5.68 -15.64 6.39
CA LEU A 232 4.97 -14.41 6.78
C LEU A 232 3.54 -14.70 7.26
N LEU A 233 2.82 -15.56 6.53
CA LEU A 233 1.39 -15.83 6.71
C LEU A 233 1.07 -17.08 7.57
N ARG A 234 2.08 -17.77 8.12
CA ARG A 234 1.92 -18.97 8.99
C ARG A 234 1.07 -20.09 8.37
N ILE A 235 1.06 -20.26 7.04
CA ILE A 235 0.33 -21.34 6.37
C ILE A 235 1.25 -22.58 6.29
N PRO A 236 0.87 -23.73 6.88
CA PRO A 236 1.67 -24.95 6.79
C PRO A 236 1.89 -25.40 5.33
N PRO A 237 3.03 -26.03 4.99
CA PRO A 237 3.33 -26.44 3.62
C PRO A 237 2.26 -27.31 2.97
N LEU A 238 1.64 -28.23 3.72
CA LEU A 238 0.58 -29.11 3.21
C LEU A 238 -0.70 -28.32 2.90
N ALA A 239 -1.14 -27.44 3.81
CA ALA A 239 -2.28 -26.56 3.59
C ALA A 239 -2.04 -25.62 2.39
N ALA A 240 -0.82 -25.11 2.21
CA ALA A 240 -0.47 -24.26 1.08
C ALA A 240 -0.54 -24.98 -0.29
N GLN A 241 -0.45 -26.31 -0.33
CA GLN A 241 -0.56 -27.09 -1.57
C GLN A 241 -2.01 -27.18 -2.06
N VAL A 242 -2.98 -27.19 -1.15
CA VAL A 242 -4.41 -27.36 -1.47
C VAL A 242 -5.22 -26.06 -1.41
N LEU A 243 -4.70 -25.00 -0.79
CA LEU A 243 -5.31 -23.66 -0.76
C LEU A 243 -5.29 -23.00 -2.14
N ASP A 244 -6.39 -22.38 -2.58
CA ASP A 244 -6.43 -21.67 -3.87
C ASP A 244 -5.32 -20.59 -3.95
N PRO A 245 -4.51 -20.53 -5.03
CA PRO A 245 -3.58 -19.44 -5.28
C PRO A 245 -4.20 -18.03 -5.15
N GLN A 246 -5.47 -17.86 -5.51
CA GLN A 246 -6.21 -16.60 -5.36
C GLN A 246 -6.25 -16.15 -3.89
N HIS A 247 -6.52 -17.07 -2.96
CA HIS A 247 -6.53 -16.78 -1.52
C HIS A 247 -5.14 -16.43 -1.00
N ARG A 248 -4.11 -17.14 -1.50
CA ARG A 248 -2.71 -16.93 -1.11
C ARG A 248 -2.21 -15.55 -1.54
N LEU A 249 -2.51 -15.16 -2.77
CA LEU A 249 -2.13 -13.84 -3.31
C LEU A 249 -2.94 -12.73 -2.65
N PHE A 250 -4.24 -12.93 -2.40
CA PHE A 250 -5.08 -11.93 -1.75
C PHE A 250 -4.64 -11.65 -0.30
N LEU A 251 -4.17 -12.66 0.44
CA LEU A 251 -3.54 -12.48 1.75
C LEU A 251 -2.25 -11.63 1.69
N GLN A 252 -1.41 -11.84 0.67
CA GLN A 252 -0.20 -11.02 0.48
C GLN A 252 -0.57 -9.59 0.08
N CYS A 253 -1.59 -9.45 -0.76
CA CYS A 253 -2.14 -8.17 -1.19
C CYS A 253 -2.62 -7.37 0.04
N ALA A 254 -3.44 -7.98 0.90
CA ALA A 254 -3.90 -7.37 2.14
C ALA A 254 -2.75 -6.97 3.09
N TRP A 255 -1.71 -7.80 3.19
CA TRP A 255 -0.50 -7.45 3.95
C TRP A 255 0.18 -6.19 3.40
N HIS A 256 0.40 -6.13 2.09
CA HIS A 256 1.03 -4.98 1.46
C HIS A 256 0.16 -3.72 1.53
N ALA A 257 -1.17 -3.83 1.48
CA ALA A 257 -2.07 -2.68 1.62
C ALA A 257 -1.96 -2.05 3.01
N LEU A 258 -1.92 -2.88 4.05
CA LEU A 258 -1.74 -2.42 5.43
C LEU A 258 -0.34 -1.81 5.63
N GLU A 259 0.70 -2.43 5.07
CA GLU A 259 2.04 -1.85 5.10
C GLU A 259 2.09 -0.49 4.39
N ASP A 260 1.60 -0.38 3.16
CA ASP A 260 1.58 0.88 2.41
C ASP A 260 0.80 2.00 3.12
N ALA A 261 -0.32 1.63 3.75
CA ALA A 261 -1.12 2.48 4.63
C ALA A 261 -0.38 2.94 5.90
N GLY A 262 0.77 2.34 6.23
CA GLY A 262 1.46 2.60 7.50
C GLY A 262 0.73 2.02 8.72
N CYS A 263 -0.18 1.06 8.50
CA CYS A 263 -1.03 0.49 9.52
C CYS A 263 -0.49 -0.87 9.99
N ASP A 264 -0.16 -0.99 11.28
CA ASP A 264 -0.01 -2.28 11.92
C ASP A 264 -1.37 -2.73 12.48
N PRO A 265 -2.01 -3.77 11.92
CA PRO A 265 -3.32 -4.22 12.40
C PRO A 265 -3.30 -4.67 13.87
N ALA A 266 -2.14 -5.01 14.44
CA ALA A 266 -2.03 -5.37 15.86
C ALA A 266 -2.06 -4.16 16.80
N GLN A 267 -1.71 -2.96 16.30
CA GLN A 267 -1.66 -1.71 17.07
C GLN A 267 -2.77 -0.73 16.68
N PHE A 268 -3.63 -1.09 15.74
CA PHE A 268 -4.70 -0.24 15.27
C PHE A 268 -5.83 -0.18 16.30
N ASP A 269 -6.10 1.01 16.84
CA ASP A 269 -7.13 1.28 17.85
C ASP A 269 -8.52 1.42 17.22
N GLY A 270 -8.93 0.41 16.46
CA GLY A 270 -10.20 0.41 15.72
C GLY A 270 -10.48 -0.92 15.04
N SER A 271 -11.62 -0.98 14.37
CA SER A 271 -12.06 -2.16 13.62
C SER A 271 -11.71 -2.03 12.14
N ILE A 272 -11.06 -3.07 11.60
CA ILE A 272 -10.73 -3.15 10.18
C ILE A 272 -11.70 -4.13 9.50
N GLY A 273 -12.49 -3.64 8.55
CA GLY A 273 -13.37 -4.46 7.70
C GLY A 273 -12.65 -5.01 6.46
N VAL A 274 -13.17 -6.09 5.88
CA VAL A 274 -12.63 -6.73 4.66
C VAL A 274 -13.76 -7.03 3.68
N TYR A 275 -13.66 -6.50 2.47
CA TYR A 275 -14.62 -6.64 1.38
C TYR A 275 -13.88 -7.19 0.17
N GLY A 276 -14.12 -8.45 -0.17
CA GLY A 276 -13.33 -9.17 -1.17
C GLY A 276 -14.17 -9.95 -2.16
N THR A 277 -13.54 -10.29 -3.28
CA THR A 277 -14.12 -11.20 -4.28
C THR A 277 -13.01 -12.04 -4.91
N SER A 278 -13.32 -13.28 -5.29
CA SER A 278 -12.47 -14.06 -6.18
C SER A 278 -13.28 -14.69 -7.31
N SER A 279 -12.63 -15.01 -8.43
CA SER A 279 -13.25 -15.80 -9.49
C SER A 279 -13.39 -17.25 -9.03
N PRO A 280 -14.25 -18.07 -9.68
CA PRO A 280 -14.33 -19.50 -9.39
C PRO A 280 -12.96 -20.19 -9.43
N SER A 281 -12.74 -21.15 -8.53
CA SER A 281 -11.42 -21.79 -8.41
C SER A 281 -11.11 -22.72 -9.57
N GLY A 282 -10.40 -22.20 -10.57
CA GLY A 282 -9.79 -23.02 -11.62
C GLY A 282 -8.75 -23.99 -11.05
N TYR A 283 -8.12 -23.67 -9.91
CA TYR A 283 -7.17 -24.56 -9.24
C TYR A 283 -7.85 -25.82 -8.67
N LEU A 284 -8.98 -25.66 -7.99
CA LEU A 284 -9.76 -26.80 -7.51
C LEU A 284 -10.15 -27.71 -8.66
N LEU A 285 -10.71 -27.14 -9.74
CA LEU A 285 -11.23 -27.89 -10.87
C LEU A 285 -10.12 -28.58 -11.68
N HIS A 286 -9.06 -27.85 -12.04
CA HIS A 286 -8.07 -28.31 -13.02
C HIS A 286 -6.79 -28.88 -12.41
N ASN A 287 -6.58 -28.77 -11.09
CA ASN A 287 -5.39 -29.32 -10.43
C ASN A 287 -5.74 -30.32 -9.32
N LEU A 288 -6.71 -30.00 -8.46
CA LEU A 288 -7.01 -30.85 -7.29
C LEU A 288 -8.00 -31.97 -7.63
N LEU A 289 -9.00 -31.67 -8.45
CA LEU A 289 -10.05 -32.61 -8.86
C LEU A 289 -9.82 -33.22 -10.25
N SER A 290 -8.79 -32.80 -11.00
CA SER A 290 -8.54 -33.23 -12.39
C SER A 290 -8.32 -34.74 -12.56
N HIS A 291 -7.96 -35.45 -11.48
CA HIS A 291 -7.71 -36.88 -11.46
C HIS A 291 -8.82 -37.69 -10.78
N ARG A 292 -9.91 -37.03 -10.37
CA ARG A 292 -11.06 -37.68 -9.71
C ARG A 292 -12.23 -37.80 -10.68
N ASP A 293 -13.01 -38.87 -10.54
CA ASP A 293 -14.28 -39.01 -11.25
C ASP A 293 -15.31 -38.04 -10.64
N PRO A 294 -15.87 -37.08 -11.41
CA PRO A 294 -16.88 -36.15 -10.92
C PRO A 294 -18.10 -36.82 -10.31
N ASN A 295 -18.53 -37.96 -10.84
CA ASN A 295 -19.68 -38.71 -10.33
C ASN A 295 -19.36 -39.35 -8.98
N ALA A 296 -18.12 -39.83 -8.79
CA ALA A 296 -17.66 -40.37 -7.52
C ALA A 296 -17.57 -39.26 -6.45
N VAL A 297 -17.07 -38.08 -6.80
CA VAL A 297 -17.00 -36.93 -5.88
C VAL A 297 -18.41 -36.52 -5.40
N LEU A 298 -19.40 -36.50 -6.30
CA LEU A 298 -20.80 -36.24 -5.95
C LEU A 298 -21.43 -37.36 -5.12
N ALA A 299 -21.12 -38.62 -5.43
CA ALA A 299 -21.69 -39.79 -4.75
C ALA A 299 -21.14 -40.00 -3.32
N GLU A 300 -19.90 -39.57 -3.04
CA GLU A 300 -19.28 -39.67 -1.72
C GLU A 300 -19.95 -38.79 -0.65
N GLY A 301 -20.73 -37.78 -1.06
CA GLY A 301 -21.34 -36.79 -0.17
C GLY A 301 -20.31 -35.89 0.55
N LEU A 302 -20.80 -34.93 1.33
CA LEU A 302 -19.96 -34.00 2.11
C LEU A 302 -19.25 -34.73 3.27
N ASN A 303 -18.10 -35.35 2.98
CA ASN A 303 -17.18 -35.86 4.00
C ASN A 303 -16.18 -34.78 4.45
N PHE A 304 -15.42 -35.05 5.52
CA PHE A 304 -14.51 -34.06 6.13
C PHE A 304 -13.43 -33.56 5.15
N ASP A 305 -12.89 -34.44 4.32
CA ASP A 305 -11.85 -34.09 3.34
C ASP A 305 -12.40 -33.20 2.23
N GLN A 306 -13.60 -33.50 1.72
CA GLN A 306 -14.29 -32.66 0.75
C GLN A 306 -14.65 -31.29 1.34
N PHE A 307 -15.14 -31.25 2.58
CA PHE A 307 -15.42 -30.00 3.28
C PHE A 307 -14.14 -29.15 3.46
N SER A 308 -13.03 -29.77 3.86
CA SER A 308 -11.74 -29.11 3.99
C SER A 308 -11.21 -28.55 2.66
N LEU A 309 -11.40 -29.27 1.55
CA LEU A 309 -11.06 -28.79 0.21
C LEU A 309 -11.93 -27.60 -0.20
N PHE A 310 -13.24 -27.65 0.07
CA PHE A 310 -14.19 -26.57 -0.19
C PHE A 310 -13.81 -25.31 0.60
N LEU A 311 -13.57 -25.42 1.92
CA LEU A 311 -13.13 -24.30 2.76
C LEU A 311 -11.88 -23.60 2.20
N GLN A 312 -11.00 -24.34 1.53
CA GLN A 312 -9.72 -23.84 1.04
C GLN A 312 -9.78 -23.25 -0.36
N ASN A 313 -10.85 -23.49 -1.13
CA ASN A 313 -10.93 -23.07 -2.51
C ASN A 313 -12.20 -22.30 -2.88
N ASP A 314 -13.21 -22.31 -2.01
CA ASP A 314 -14.43 -21.55 -2.26
C ASP A 314 -14.21 -20.05 -2.01
N LYS A 315 -14.75 -19.24 -2.93
CA LYS A 315 -14.69 -17.78 -2.96
C LYS A 315 -15.24 -17.11 -1.69
N ASP A 316 -16.16 -17.78 -0.98
CA ASP A 316 -16.85 -17.20 0.19
C ASP A 316 -15.90 -17.05 1.39
N PHE A 317 -14.81 -17.82 1.45
CA PHE A 317 -13.85 -17.78 2.56
C PHE A 317 -12.66 -16.85 2.32
N LEU A 318 -12.63 -16.13 1.20
CA LEU A 318 -11.54 -15.22 0.86
C LEU A 318 -11.37 -14.10 1.90
N ALA A 319 -12.45 -13.36 2.19
CA ALA A 319 -12.42 -12.23 3.11
C ALA A 319 -12.19 -12.67 4.56
N THR A 320 -12.93 -13.68 5.02
CA THR A 320 -12.84 -14.19 6.40
C THR A 320 -11.47 -14.77 6.73
N ARG A 321 -10.75 -15.29 5.73
CA ARG A 321 -9.37 -15.75 5.91
C ARG A 321 -8.39 -14.62 6.18
N ILE A 322 -8.59 -13.42 5.60
CA ILE A 322 -7.79 -12.24 5.92
C ILE A 322 -8.08 -11.83 7.37
N SER A 323 -9.35 -11.70 7.71
CA SER A 323 -9.78 -11.33 9.06
C SER A 323 -9.21 -12.28 10.11
N HIS A 324 -9.27 -13.58 9.86
CA HIS A 324 -8.64 -14.58 10.71
C HIS A 324 -7.11 -14.47 10.77
N ALA A 325 -6.43 -14.29 9.62
CA ALA A 325 -4.97 -14.26 9.56
C ALA A 325 -4.34 -13.03 10.23
N PHE A 326 -5.05 -11.91 10.26
CA PHE A 326 -4.57 -10.65 10.84
C PHE A 326 -5.32 -10.21 12.10
N ASN A 327 -6.24 -11.06 12.61
CA ASN A 327 -7.08 -10.77 13.77
C ASN A 327 -7.92 -9.48 13.60
N LEU A 328 -8.50 -9.29 12.41
CA LEU A 328 -9.35 -8.14 12.10
C LEU A 328 -10.78 -8.42 12.58
N ARG A 329 -11.41 -7.42 13.21
CA ARG A 329 -12.70 -7.57 13.89
C ARG A 329 -13.85 -6.79 13.26
N GLY A 330 -13.62 -6.09 12.14
CA GLY A 330 -14.69 -5.44 11.38
C GLY A 330 -15.49 -6.41 10.50
N PRO A 331 -16.47 -5.92 9.72
CA PRO A 331 -17.24 -6.76 8.80
C PRO A 331 -16.35 -7.45 7.78
N SER A 332 -16.64 -8.70 7.44
CA SER A 332 -15.81 -9.51 6.56
C SER A 332 -16.67 -10.21 5.50
N ILE A 333 -16.77 -9.61 4.32
CA ILE A 333 -17.81 -9.92 3.33
C ILE A 333 -17.19 -10.32 2.00
N ALA A 334 -17.64 -11.46 1.46
CA ALA A 334 -17.40 -11.86 0.07
C ALA A 334 -18.53 -11.32 -0.82
N VAL A 335 -18.18 -10.66 -1.94
CA VAL A 335 -19.14 -9.99 -2.85
C VAL A 335 -19.09 -10.62 -4.23
N GLN A 336 -20.24 -10.88 -4.86
CA GLN A 336 -20.32 -11.48 -6.20
C GLN A 336 -21.35 -10.78 -7.09
N THR A 337 -20.87 -9.99 -8.05
CA THR A 337 -21.67 -9.28 -9.06
C THR A 337 -20.99 -9.34 -10.43
N ALA A 338 -20.31 -10.46 -10.71
CA ALA A 338 -19.51 -10.69 -11.92
C ALA A 338 -18.44 -9.59 -12.13
N CYS A 339 -18.38 -8.97 -13.32
CA CYS A 339 -17.32 -8.00 -13.66
C CYS A 339 -17.31 -6.74 -12.76
N SER A 340 -18.42 -6.41 -12.09
CA SER A 340 -18.50 -5.29 -11.16
C SER A 340 -18.11 -5.64 -9.71
N SER A 341 -17.85 -6.91 -9.38
CA SER A 341 -17.69 -7.41 -7.99
C SER A 341 -16.73 -6.57 -7.14
N SER A 342 -15.52 -6.28 -7.63
CA SER A 342 -14.54 -5.53 -6.84
C SER A 342 -14.90 -4.05 -6.65
N LEU A 343 -15.61 -3.42 -7.59
CA LEU A 343 -16.07 -2.04 -7.42
C LEU A 343 -17.28 -1.97 -6.49
N VAL A 344 -18.15 -3.00 -6.50
CA VAL A 344 -19.21 -3.16 -5.50
C VAL A 344 -18.61 -3.41 -4.11
N ALA A 345 -17.53 -4.19 -4.00
CA ALA A 345 -16.82 -4.36 -2.73
C ALA A 345 -16.28 -3.03 -2.17
N VAL A 346 -15.73 -2.16 -3.04
CA VAL A 346 -15.33 -0.79 -2.66
C VAL A 346 -16.53 0.04 -2.23
N HIS A 347 -17.65 -0.04 -2.95
CA HIS A 347 -18.89 0.67 -2.57
C HIS A 347 -19.38 0.26 -1.18
N LEU A 348 -19.46 -1.04 -0.89
CA LEU A 348 -19.88 -1.55 0.42
C LEU A 348 -18.90 -1.14 1.54
N ALA A 349 -17.59 -1.20 1.27
CA ALA A 349 -16.58 -0.72 2.20
C ALA A 349 -16.76 0.77 2.54
N CYS A 350 -17.06 1.61 1.54
CA CYS A 350 -17.38 3.02 1.77
C CYS A 350 -18.63 3.20 2.63
N LEU A 351 -19.68 2.41 2.38
CA LEU A 351 -20.92 2.47 3.18
C LEU A 351 -20.66 2.10 4.65
N SER A 352 -19.89 1.04 4.92
CA SER A 352 -19.60 0.61 6.29
C SER A 352 -18.70 1.60 7.05
N LEU A 353 -17.76 2.26 6.36
CA LEU A 353 -16.99 3.37 6.94
C LEU A 353 -17.90 4.57 7.27
N LEU A 354 -18.81 4.93 6.35
CA LEU A 354 -19.73 6.04 6.54
C LEU A 354 -20.82 5.74 7.58
N SER A 355 -21.17 4.47 7.79
CA SER A 355 -22.11 4.02 8.82
C SER A 355 -21.46 3.79 10.19
N GLY A 356 -20.13 3.78 10.27
CA GLY A 356 -19.37 3.52 11.50
C GLY A 356 -19.32 2.04 11.90
N GLU A 357 -19.54 1.13 10.96
CA GLU A 357 -19.36 -0.32 11.18
C GLU A 357 -17.89 -0.73 11.19
N CYS A 358 -17.01 0.09 10.60
CA CYS A 358 -15.57 -0.02 10.73
C CYS A 358 -14.85 1.32 10.63
N ASP A 359 -13.60 1.38 11.09
CA ASP A 359 -12.76 2.58 11.13
C ASP A 359 -11.74 2.61 9.98
N MET A 360 -11.39 1.42 9.48
CA MET A 360 -10.65 1.19 8.24
C MET A 360 -11.29 0.02 7.49
N ALA A 361 -11.22 0.01 6.16
CA ALA A 361 -11.69 -1.10 5.36
C ALA A 361 -10.68 -1.50 4.28
N LEU A 362 -10.49 -2.79 4.10
CA LEU A 362 -9.78 -3.38 2.97
C LEU A 362 -10.79 -3.77 1.89
N ALA A 363 -10.61 -3.31 0.66
CA ALA A 363 -11.51 -3.63 -0.45
C ALA A 363 -10.74 -4.06 -1.71
N GLY A 364 -11.13 -5.16 -2.35
CA GLY A 364 -10.39 -5.66 -3.51
C GLY A 364 -10.99 -6.88 -4.20
N GLY A 365 -10.24 -7.41 -5.18
CA GLY A 365 -10.61 -8.61 -5.91
C GLY A 365 -9.41 -9.43 -6.41
N SER A 366 -9.64 -10.71 -6.63
CA SER A 366 -8.67 -11.69 -7.13
C SER A 366 -9.27 -12.41 -8.35
N SER A 367 -8.58 -12.45 -9.48
CA SER A 367 -8.91 -13.37 -10.56
C SER A 367 -7.66 -14.04 -11.09
N LEU A 368 -7.68 -15.36 -11.24
CA LEU A 368 -6.61 -16.12 -11.85
C LEU A 368 -7.15 -17.09 -12.90
N CYS A 369 -6.62 -17.00 -14.12
CA CYS A 369 -6.93 -17.91 -15.21
C CYS A 369 -6.09 -19.17 -15.07
N ILE A 370 -6.68 -20.23 -14.54
CA ILE A 370 -6.06 -21.56 -14.38
C ILE A 370 -6.87 -22.55 -15.23
N PRO A 371 -6.22 -23.35 -16.10
CA PRO A 371 -4.78 -23.55 -16.26
C PRO A 371 -4.05 -22.47 -17.08
N HIS A 372 -2.80 -22.16 -16.71
CA HIS A 372 -1.99 -21.13 -17.39
C HIS A 372 -1.40 -21.53 -18.76
N ARG A 373 -1.56 -22.78 -19.20
CA ARG A 373 -0.92 -23.32 -20.43
C ARG A 373 -1.95 -23.87 -21.43
N VAL A 374 -3.04 -23.16 -21.62
CA VAL A 374 -4.03 -23.47 -22.66
C VAL A 374 -3.96 -22.44 -23.77
N GLY A 375 -4.23 -22.89 -25.01
CA GLY A 375 -4.31 -22.01 -26.16
C GLY A 375 -5.43 -20.98 -26.01
N TYR A 376 -5.29 -19.85 -26.69
CA TYR A 376 -6.37 -18.86 -26.74
C TYR A 376 -7.44 -19.33 -27.71
N TRP A 377 -8.67 -19.48 -27.21
CA TRP A 377 -9.80 -19.98 -28.00
C TRP A 377 -10.81 -18.87 -28.23
N ASN A 378 -11.16 -18.64 -29.49
CA ASN A 378 -12.29 -17.83 -29.89
C ASN A 378 -13.27 -18.69 -30.69
N SER A 379 -14.56 -18.44 -30.48
CA SER A 379 -15.63 -18.96 -31.32
C SER A 379 -16.39 -17.78 -31.90
N PRO A 380 -16.87 -17.85 -33.16
CA PRO A 380 -17.73 -16.81 -33.72
C PRO A 380 -18.93 -16.52 -32.79
N GLY A 381 -19.19 -15.24 -32.52
CA GLY A 381 -20.25 -14.81 -31.60
C GLY A 381 -19.91 -14.84 -30.10
N SER A 382 -18.69 -15.24 -29.72
CA SER A 382 -18.21 -15.14 -28.34
C SER A 382 -17.93 -13.69 -27.92
N MET A 383 -17.99 -13.41 -26.61
CA MET A 383 -17.51 -12.15 -26.02
C MET A 383 -15.98 -11.98 -26.12
N VAL A 384 -15.27 -13.07 -26.38
CA VAL A 384 -13.80 -13.11 -26.42
C VAL A 384 -13.30 -12.65 -27.80
N SER A 385 -12.33 -11.74 -27.85
CA SER A 385 -11.74 -11.21 -29.09
C SER A 385 -11.17 -12.33 -29.98
N ALA A 386 -11.22 -12.23 -31.32
CA ALA A 386 -10.62 -13.24 -32.19
C ALA A 386 -9.09 -13.11 -32.27
N VAL A 387 -8.57 -11.90 -32.09
CA VAL A 387 -7.15 -11.58 -32.24
C VAL A 387 -6.37 -11.63 -30.92
N GLY A 388 -7.04 -11.82 -29.79
CA GLY A 388 -6.40 -11.83 -28.47
C GLY A 388 -6.00 -10.44 -27.97
N HIS A 389 -6.75 -9.39 -28.31
CA HIS A 389 -6.55 -8.04 -27.77
C HIS A 389 -7.89 -7.38 -27.37
N CYS A 390 -7.95 -6.73 -26.21
CA CYS A 390 -9.03 -5.80 -25.89
C CYS A 390 -8.78 -4.48 -26.65
N ARG A 391 -9.69 -4.07 -27.54
CA ARG A 391 -9.59 -2.82 -28.30
C ARG A 391 -10.74 -1.85 -27.96
N PRO A 392 -10.78 -1.32 -26.73
CA PRO A 392 -11.86 -0.41 -26.34
C PRO A 392 -11.92 0.80 -27.26
N PHE A 393 -13.13 1.12 -27.72
CA PHE A 393 -13.49 2.27 -28.54
C PHE A 393 -12.97 2.29 -29.98
N ASP A 394 -12.17 1.30 -30.39
CA ASP A 394 -11.61 1.23 -31.73
C ASP A 394 -12.63 0.68 -32.73
N VAL A 395 -12.56 1.11 -33.99
CA VAL A 395 -13.39 0.55 -35.08
C VAL A 395 -13.21 -0.97 -35.27
N ARG A 396 -12.10 -1.54 -34.78
CA ARG A 396 -11.81 -2.99 -34.83
C ARG A 396 -12.06 -3.70 -33.49
N ALA A 397 -12.85 -3.11 -32.61
CA ALA A 397 -13.36 -3.77 -31.41
C ALA A 397 -14.11 -5.05 -31.79
N ASP A 398 -13.64 -6.21 -31.32
CA ASP A 398 -14.19 -7.53 -31.67
C ASP A 398 -14.42 -8.43 -30.44
N GLY A 399 -14.22 -7.90 -29.24
CA GLY A 399 -14.38 -8.62 -27.98
C GLY A 399 -13.29 -8.31 -26.95
N THR A 400 -13.32 -9.06 -25.85
CA THR A 400 -12.42 -8.92 -24.71
C THR A 400 -11.39 -10.05 -24.63
N VAL A 401 -10.36 -9.89 -23.80
CA VAL A 401 -9.39 -10.91 -23.43
C VAL A 401 -9.41 -11.02 -21.92
N PHE A 402 -9.68 -12.21 -21.38
CA PHE A 402 -9.63 -12.41 -19.94
C PHE A 402 -8.19 -12.48 -19.44
N GLY A 403 -7.96 -11.88 -18.27
CA GLY A 403 -6.65 -11.76 -17.66
C GLY A 403 -6.67 -12.15 -16.18
N SER A 404 -5.46 -12.28 -15.62
CA SER A 404 -5.26 -12.60 -14.20
C SER A 404 -4.71 -11.38 -13.46
N GLY A 405 -5.23 -11.13 -12.26
CA GLY A 405 -4.71 -10.08 -11.39
C GLY A 405 -5.37 -10.10 -10.02
N VAL A 406 -4.64 -9.57 -9.04
CA VAL A 406 -5.09 -9.45 -7.66
C VAL A 406 -4.76 -8.04 -7.19
N ALA A 407 -5.74 -7.35 -6.62
CA ALA A 407 -5.59 -5.98 -6.19
C ALA A 407 -6.51 -5.65 -5.02
N MET A 408 -6.06 -4.75 -4.16
CA MET A 408 -6.79 -4.28 -2.99
C MET A 408 -6.31 -2.90 -2.59
N VAL A 409 -7.22 -2.12 -1.99
CA VAL A 409 -6.97 -0.80 -1.42
C VAL A 409 -7.38 -0.78 0.05
N ALA A 410 -6.69 0.03 0.85
CA ALA A 410 -7.08 0.36 2.22
C ALA A 410 -7.83 1.69 2.25
N LEU A 411 -8.92 1.75 3.00
CA LEU A 411 -9.89 2.84 3.02
C LEU A 411 -10.08 3.38 4.44
N LYS A 412 -10.11 4.70 4.60
CA LYS A 412 -10.48 5.40 5.86
C LYS A 412 -11.37 6.61 5.57
N PRO A 413 -12.20 7.07 6.53
CA PRO A 413 -12.87 8.37 6.42
C PRO A 413 -11.83 9.50 6.32
N LEU A 414 -12.00 10.43 5.37
CA LEU A 414 -10.99 11.44 5.03
C LEU A 414 -10.51 12.23 6.25
N GLN A 415 -11.42 12.72 7.08
CA GLN A 415 -11.03 13.48 8.26
C GLN A 415 -10.16 12.64 9.22
N ALA A 416 -10.46 11.36 9.40
CA ALA A 416 -9.68 10.47 10.26
C ALA A 416 -8.31 10.11 9.66
N ALA A 417 -8.16 10.16 8.33
CA ALA A 417 -6.88 10.01 7.67
C ALA A 417 -6.02 11.28 7.81
N ILE A 418 -6.62 12.47 7.64
CA ILE A 418 -5.97 13.76 7.88
C ILE A 418 -5.50 13.87 9.33
N ASP A 419 -6.38 13.59 10.30
CA ASP A 419 -6.08 13.70 11.73
C ASP A 419 -4.96 12.74 12.16
N ALA A 420 -4.88 11.56 11.52
CA ALA A 420 -3.83 10.58 11.75
C ALA A 420 -2.50 10.91 11.03
N GLY A 421 -2.49 11.89 10.11
CA GLY A 421 -1.34 12.19 9.26
C GLY A 421 -1.05 11.10 8.23
N ASP A 422 -2.09 10.37 7.80
CA ASP A 422 -1.95 9.30 6.82
C ASP A 422 -1.61 9.86 5.43
N ARG A 423 -0.94 9.04 4.61
CA ARG A 423 -0.65 9.38 3.21
C ARG A 423 -1.86 9.12 2.33
N ILE A 424 -2.59 10.17 1.98
CA ILE A 424 -3.78 10.09 1.12
C ILE A 424 -3.37 10.11 -0.36
N HIS A 425 -3.76 9.10 -1.15
CA HIS A 425 -3.46 9.08 -2.60
C HIS A 425 -4.56 9.69 -3.45
N ALA A 426 -5.81 9.44 -3.09
CA ALA A 426 -7.01 9.96 -3.75
C ALA A 426 -8.20 9.84 -2.81
N VAL A 427 -9.26 10.57 -3.14
CA VAL A 427 -10.49 10.69 -2.36
C VAL A 427 -11.66 10.10 -3.15
N ILE A 428 -12.37 9.13 -2.59
CA ILE A 428 -13.67 8.69 -3.10
C ILE A 428 -14.73 9.68 -2.61
N ARG A 429 -15.26 10.49 -3.52
CA ARG A 429 -16.29 11.50 -3.23
C ARG A 429 -17.68 10.89 -3.17
N GLY A 430 -17.95 9.89 -4.00
CA GLY A 430 -19.24 9.22 -4.07
C GLY A 430 -19.19 7.96 -4.90
N SER A 431 -20.15 7.08 -4.67
CA SER A 431 -20.31 5.86 -5.46
C SER A 431 -21.78 5.43 -5.48
N ALA A 432 -22.17 4.76 -6.56
CA ALA A 432 -23.52 4.20 -6.71
C ALA A 432 -23.47 2.83 -7.38
N ILE A 433 -24.51 2.04 -7.10
CA ILE A 433 -24.78 0.75 -7.73
C ILE A 433 -26.25 0.66 -8.11
N ASN A 434 -26.57 0.00 -9.22
CA ASN A 434 -27.95 -0.32 -9.61
C ASN A 434 -28.00 -1.63 -10.43
N ASN A 435 -29.15 -1.91 -11.05
CA ASN A 435 -29.30 -3.04 -11.97
C ASN A 435 -30.02 -2.62 -13.26
N ASP A 436 -29.65 -3.24 -14.38
CA ASP A 436 -30.24 -3.00 -15.70
C ASP A 436 -31.74 -3.35 -15.82
N GLY A 437 -32.26 -4.22 -14.93
CA GLY A 437 -33.63 -4.72 -15.02
C GLY A 437 -33.88 -5.59 -16.26
N SER A 438 -35.15 -5.70 -16.64
CA SER A 438 -35.62 -6.56 -17.74
C SER A 438 -35.73 -5.86 -19.10
N ALA A 439 -35.64 -4.53 -19.14
CA ALA A 439 -35.75 -3.73 -20.38
C ALA A 439 -34.45 -3.80 -21.19
N LYS A 440 -34.12 -4.98 -21.72
CA LYS A 440 -32.91 -5.30 -22.49
C LYS A 440 -33.09 -6.62 -23.26
N MET A 441 -32.33 -6.83 -24.34
CA MET A 441 -32.40 -8.01 -25.25
C MET A 441 -32.35 -9.37 -24.56
N GLY A 442 -31.67 -9.44 -23.44
CA GLY A 442 -31.40 -10.70 -22.76
C GLY A 442 -30.59 -10.48 -21.51
N TYR A 443 -30.52 -11.52 -20.69
CA TYR A 443 -29.90 -11.48 -19.36
C TYR A 443 -28.49 -10.86 -19.36
N ALA A 444 -27.69 -11.16 -20.38
CA ALA A 444 -26.30 -10.72 -20.49
C ALA A 444 -26.10 -9.36 -21.19
N ALA A 445 -27.14 -8.78 -21.81
CA ALA A 445 -27.06 -7.48 -22.47
C ALA A 445 -26.96 -6.35 -21.43
N PRO A 446 -26.19 -5.29 -21.70
CA PRO A 446 -26.17 -4.08 -20.88
C PRO A 446 -27.35 -3.14 -21.23
N ASN A 447 -27.66 -2.19 -20.33
CA ASN A 447 -28.70 -1.17 -20.53
C ASN A 447 -28.13 0.26 -20.39
N PRO A 448 -28.15 1.11 -21.44
CA PRO A 448 -27.58 2.46 -21.39
C PRO A 448 -28.30 3.38 -20.39
N ALA A 449 -29.62 3.25 -20.23
CA ALA A 449 -30.40 4.07 -19.30
C ALA A 449 -30.03 3.75 -17.84
N ALA A 450 -29.85 2.46 -17.52
CA ALA A 450 -29.38 2.06 -16.20
C ALA A 450 -27.94 2.51 -15.94
N GLN A 451 -27.07 2.49 -16.95
CA GLN A 451 -25.71 3.04 -16.84
C GLN A 451 -25.75 4.55 -16.63
N ALA A 452 -26.62 5.28 -17.32
CA ALA A 452 -26.80 6.72 -17.11
C ALA A 452 -27.27 7.02 -15.67
N ASP A 453 -28.28 6.28 -15.17
CA ASP A 453 -28.83 6.42 -13.82
C ASP A 453 -27.74 6.21 -12.75
N VAL A 454 -26.89 5.17 -12.86
CA VAL A 454 -25.86 4.91 -11.85
C VAL A 454 -24.74 5.97 -11.87
N ILE A 455 -24.37 6.47 -13.05
CA ILE A 455 -23.35 7.52 -13.19
C ILE A 455 -23.87 8.83 -12.61
N ALA A 456 -25.09 9.24 -12.99
CA ALA A 456 -25.73 10.45 -12.48
C ALA A 456 -25.96 10.36 -10.96
N GLU A 457 -26.40 9.21 -10.44
CA GLU A 457 -26.54 8.98 -9.00
C GLU A 457 -25.19 9.13 -8.27
N ALA A 458 -24.11 8.56 -8.80
CA ALA A 458 -22.78 8.67 -8.20
C ALA A 458 -22.29 10.12 -8.16
N HIS A 459 -22.51 10.91 -9.21
CA HIS A 459 -22.20 12.35 -9.25
C HIS A 459 -23.02 13.13 -8.22
N ALA A 460 -24.33 12.87 -8.14
CA ALA A 460 -25.23 13.53 -7.20
C ALA A 460 -24.92 13.18 -5.74
N VAL A 461 -24.52 11.94 -5.47
CA VAL A 461 -24.04 11.47 -4.15
C VAL A 461 -22.73 12.14 -3.78
N ALA A 462 -21.80 12.28 -4.73
CA ALA A 462 -20.53 13.00 -4.57
C ALA A 462 -20.71 14.51 -4.37
N GLY A 463 -21.89 15.05 -4.71
CA GLY A 463 -22.19 16.48 -4.63
C GLY A 463 -21.42 17.30 -5.66
N ILE A 464 -21.12 16.69 -6.83
CA ILE A 464 -20.39 17.34 -7.92
C ILE A 464 -21.30 17.48 -9.15
N ASP A 465 -20.95 18.43 -10.00
CA ASP A 465 -21.55 18.56 -11.32
C ASP A 465 -20.76 17.73 -12.36
N SER A 466 -21.46 17.04 -13.27
CA SER A 466 -20.85 16.20 -14.31
C SER A 466 -19.85 16.98 -15.17
N SER A 467 -20.04 18.29 -15.35
CA SER A 467 -19.12 19.18 -16.10
C SER A 467 -17.70 19.22 -15.53
N THR A 468 -17.54 18.91 -14.24
CA THR A 468 -16.25 18.95 -13.54
C THR A 468 -15.46 17.64 -13.64
N VAL A 469 -16.06 16.56 -14.13
CA VAL A 469 -15.37 15.27 -14.34
C VAL A 469 -14.63 15.32 -15.66
N SER A 470 -13.30 15.19 -15.62
CA SER A 470 -12.43 15.37 -16.80
C SER A 470 -11.82 14.08 -17.33
N TYR A 471 -11.96 12.98 -16.60
CA TYR A 471 -11.54 11.65 -17.04
C TYR A 471 -12.58 10.60 -16.63
N VAL A 472 -12.80 9.59 -17.48
CA VAL A 472 -13.56 8.39 -17.12
C VAL A 472 -12.73 7.16 -17.48
N GLU A 473 -12.43 6.36 -16.45
CA GLU A 473 -11.99 4.99 -16.62
C GLU A 473 -13.23 4.12 -16.83
N CYS A 474 -13.49 3.81 -18.10
CA CYS A 474 -14.65 3.06 -18.53
C CYS A 474 -14.53 1.56 -18.18
N HIS A 475 -15.68 0.88 -18.18
CA HIS A 475 -15.73 -0.56 -18.26
C HIS A 475 -15.06 -1.04 -19.56
N GLY A 476 -15.30 -0.41 -20.70
CA GLY A 476 -14.52 -0.45 -21.95
C GLY A 476 -13.94 -1.83 -22.27
N THR A 477 -14.80 -2.78 -22.63
CA THR A 477 -14.41 -4.17 -22.88
C THR A 477 -13.90 -4.42 -24.29
N GLY A 478 -14.06 -3.45 -25.20
CA GLY A 478 -13.70 -3.64 -26.61
C GLY A 478 -14.73 -4.52 -27.33
N THR A 479 -15.96 -4.58 -26.83
CA THR A 479 -17.04 -5.35 -27.46
C THR A 479 -17.81 -4.46 -28.45
N PRO A 480 -18.17 -4.96 -29.64
CA PRO A 480 -18.88 -4.16 -30.65
C PRO A 480 -20.19 -3.53 -30.14
N LEU A 481 -20.89 -4.23 -29.24
CA LEU A 481 -22.15 -3.78 -28.65
C LEU A 481 -21.96 -2.98 -27.35
N GLY A 482 -21.03 -3.41 -26.49
CA GLY A 482 -20.89 -2.83 -25.15
C GLY A 482 -20.27 -1.43 -25.17
N ASP A 483 -19.27 -1.18 -26.03
CA ASP A 483 -18.62 0.12 -26.08
C ASP A 483 -19.60 1.25 -26.50
N PRO A 484 -20.41 1.12 -27.58
CA PRO A 484 -21.44 2.12 -27.90
C PRO A 484 -22.47 2.35 -26.79
N ILE A 485 -22.93 1.28 -26.13
CA ILE A 485 -23.90 1.39 -25.03
C ILE A 485 -23.31 2.18 -23.85
N GLU A 486 -22.05 1.92 -23.51
CA GLU A 486 -21.36 2.66 -22.46
C GLU A 486 -21.20 4.14 -22.78
N ILE A 487 -20.84 4.47 -24.02
CA ILE A 487 -20.73 5.88 -24.43
C ILE A 487 -22.11 6.56 -24.44
N GLN A 488 -23.17 5.87 -24.87
CA GLN A 488 -24.54 6.40 -24.81
C GLN A 488 -24.98 6.68 -23.36
N GLY A 489 -24.73 5.76 -22.43
CA GLY A 489 -25.02 5.96 -21.02
C GLY A 489 -24.24 7.13 -20.41
N LEU A 490 -22.95 7.26 -20.75
CA LEU A 490 -22.11 8.39 -20.35
C LEU A 490 -22.62 9.72 -20.89
N ARG A 491 -23.01 9.79 -22.17
CA ARG A 491 -23.57 11.00 -22.79
C ARG A 491 -24.80 11.47 -22.04
N THR A 492 -25.76 10.56 -21.84
CA THR A 492 -27.00 10.85 -21.12
C THR A 492 -26.73 11.35 -19.69
N ALA A 493 -25.81 10.71 -18.95
CA ALA A 493 -25.45 11.14 -17.60
C ALA A 493 -24.71 12.49 -17.53
N PHE A 494 -24.01 12.88 -18.59
CA PHE A 494 -23.28 14.14 -18.67
C PHE A 494 -24.17 15.29 -19.15
N GLU A 495 -25.14 15.02 -20.02
CA GLU A 495 -26.19 15.95 -20.48
C GLU A 495 -27.14 16.38 -19.35
N VAL A 496 -27.16 15.64 -18.24
CA VAL A 496 -27.82 16.06 -16.98
C VAL A 496 -27.27 17.37 -16.43
N SER A 497 -26.04 17.77 -16.76
CA SER A 497 -25.51 19.08 -16.34
C SER A 497 -26.02 20.22 -17.23
N GLU A 498 -26.46 21.31 -16.60
CA GLU A 498 -26.77 22.57 -17.30
C GLU A 498 -25.55 23.50 -17.39
N THR A 499 -24.44 23.12 -16.76
CA THR A 499 -23.24 23.95 -16.68
C THR A 499 -22.38 23.72 -17.93
N PRO A 500 -21.97 24.78 -18.65
CA PRO A 500 -21.03 24.65 -19.75
C PRO A 500 -19.73 23.98 -19.29
N ARG A 501 -19.24 23.01 -20.07
CA ARG A 501 -17.98 22.32 -19.75
C ARG A 501 -16.78 23.17 -20.15
N PRO A 502 -15.74 23.24 -19.30
CA PRO A 502 -14.52 23.99 -19.63
C PRO A 502 -13.63 23.26 -20.66
N GLY A 503 -13.81 21.95 -20.84
CA GLY A 503 -13.05 21.14 -21.77
C GLY A 503 -13.60 19.73 -21.97
N PRO A 504 -12.99 18.94 -22.87
CA PRO A 504 -13.40 17.57 -23.14
C PRO A 504 -13.17 16.66 -21.93
N CYS A 505 -13.95 15.59 -21.84
CA CYS A 505 -13.72 14.50 -20.88
C CYS A 505 -12.96 13.38 -21.58
N VAL A 506 -11.80 13.02 -21.03
CA VAL A 506 -10.96 11.96 -21.61
C VAL A 506 -11.49 10.58 -21.20
N LEU A 507 -11.54 9.66 -22.15
CA LEU A 507 -11.93 8.26 -21.93
C LEU A 507 -10.72 7.34 -21.97
N GLY A 508 -10.71 6.35 -21.08
CA GLY A 508 -9.73 5.28 -21.11
C GLY A 508 -10.24 3.95 -20.58
N SER A 509 -9.49 2.87 -20.87
CA SER A 509 -9.72 1.56 -20.27
C SER A 509 -8.41 0.80 -20.09
N VAL A 510 -8.12 0.40 -18.86
CA VAL A 510 -6.97 -0.43 -18.46
C VAL A 510 -6.98 -1.79 -19.13
N LYS A 511 -8.15 -2.25 -19.59
CA LYS A 511 -8.30 -3.58 -20.21
C LYS A 511 -7.51 -3.69 -21.51
N SER A 512 -7.25 -2.56 -22.19
CA SER A 512 -6.34 -2.51 -23.34
C SER A 512 -4.90 -2.91 -23.00
N ASN A 513 -4.47 -2.75 -21.73
CA ASN A 513 -3.12 -3.06 -21.27
C ASN A 513 -3.00 -4.46 -20.67
N ILE A 514 -3.96 -4.86 -19.84
CA ILE A 514 -3.86 -6.07 -18.99
C ILE A 514 -5.00 -7.08 -19.19
N GLY A 515 -5.88 -6.83 -20.17
CA GLY A 515 -7.10 -7.60 -20.36
C GLY A 515 -8.17 -7.32 -19.31
N HIS A 516 -9.29 -8.01 -19.42
CA HIS A 516 -10.38 -7.99 -18.47
C HIS A 516 -10.10 -8.95 -17.32
N LEU A 517 -9.82 -8.41 -16.14
CA LEU A 517 -9.53 -9.18 -14.92
C LEU A 517 -10.80 -9.69 -14.20
N GLU A 518 -11.87 -9.94 -14.94
CA GLU A 518 -13.17 -10.42 -14.44
C GLU A 518 -13.64 -9.66 -13.17
N VAL A 519 -13.78 -10.37 -12.05
CA VAL A 519 -14.21 -9.81 -10.75
C VAL A 519 -13.25 -8.76 -10.19
N ALA A 520 -11.97 -8.77 -10.59
CA ALA A 520 -10.94 -7.81 -10.19
C ALA A 520 -10.79 -6.62 -11.17
N ALA A 521 -11.63 -6.53 -12.20
CA ALA A 521 -11.52 -5.46 -13.21
C ALA A 521 -11.79 -4.06 -12.65
N GLY A 522 -12.79 -3.93 -11.77
CA GLY A 522 -13.17 -2.65 -11.17
C GLY A 522 -12.04 -2.04 -10.32
N ILE A 523 -11.44 -2.85 -9.44
CA ILE A 523 -10.32 -2.38 -8.61
C ILE A 523 -9.07 -2.04 -9.43
N ALA A 524 -8.82 -2.72 -10.55
CA ALA A 524 -7.72 -2.37 -11.44
C ALA A 524 -7.92 -1.00 -12.12
N GLY A 525 -9.15 -0.72 -12.59
CA GLY A 525 -9.52 0.60 -13.11
C GLY A 525 -9.42 1.69 -12.05
N LEU A 526 -9.86 1.40 -10.82
CA LEU A 526 -9.73 2.31 -9.68
C LEU A 526 -8.26 2.66 -9.41
N ILE A 527 -7.37 1.66 -9.30
CA ILE A 527 -5.94 1.87 -9.04
C ILE A 527 -5.28 2.64 -10.19
N LYS A 528 -5.58 2.31 -11.45
CA LYS A 528 -5.08 3.10 -12.59
C LYS A 528 -5.47 4.57 -12.44
N THR A 529 -6.72 4.85 -12.08
CA THR A 529 -7.23 6.21 -11.94
C THR A 529 -6.57 6.97 -10.79
N ILE A 530 -6.33 6.31 -9.64
CA ILE A 530 -5.53 6.88 -8.54
C ILE A 530 -4.12 7.24 -9.03
N LEU A 531 -3.47 6.36 -9.79
CA LEU A 531 -2.16 6.63 -10.36
C LEU A 531 -2.18 7.79 -11.36
N CYS A 532 -3.26 7.95 -12.14
CA CYS A 532 -3.43 9.09 -13.03
C CYS A 532 -3.54 10.41 -12.25
N LEU A 533 -4.29 10.44 -11.15
CA LEU A 533 -4.41 11.60 -10.25
C LEU A 533 -3.07 11.95 -9.61
N LYS A 534 -2.37 10.94 -9.07
CA LYS A 534 -1.06 11.09 -8.41
C LYS A 534 0.02 11.62 -9.34
N HIS A 535 0.04 11.15 -10.58
CA HIS A 535 1.03 11.55 -11.58
C HIS A 535 0.55 12.71 -12.47
N GLN A 536 -0.69 13.18 -12.28
CA GLN A 536 -1.34 14.20 -13.11
C GLN A 536 -1.13 13.94 -14.62
N ALA A 537 -1.30 12.68 -15.02
CA ALA A 537 -1.03 12.22 -16.38
C ALA A 537 -1.96 11.05 -16.74
N ILE A 538 -2.39 11.00 -18.00
CA ILE A 538 -3.28 9.96 -18.52
C ILE A 538 -2.47 9.05 -19.45
N PRO A 539 -2.36 7.74 -19.16
CA PRO A 539 -1.71 6.79 -20.05
C PRO A 539 -2.59 6.50 -21.29
N ALA A 540 -1.93 6.09 -22.37
CA ALA A 540 -2.61 5.73 -23.61
C ALA A 540 -3.57 4.54 -23.43
N THR A 541 -4.75 4.64 -24.02
CA THR A 541 -5.60 3.48 -24.35
C THR A 541 -4.98 2.76 -25.54
N LEU A 542 -4.51 1.54 -25.33
CA LEU A 542 -3.80 0.78 -26.34
C LEU A 542 -4.76 0.20 -27.40
N HIS A 543 -4.18 -0.16 -28.54
CA HIS A 543 -4.90 -0.76 -29.69
C HIS A 543 -5.95 0.14 -30.35
N TYR A 544 -5.99 1.41 -29.96
CA TYR A 544 -6.82 2.45 -30.56
C TYR A 544 -6.13 3.07 -31.78
N THR A 545 -6.80 3.04 -32.92
CA THR A 545 -6.40 3.61 -34.21
C THR A 545 -7.36 4.69 -34.67
N SER A 546 -8.65 4.40 -34.66
CA SER A 546 -9.71 5.35 -35.02
C SER A 546 -10.99 5.00 -34.25
N PRO A 547 -11.81 5.99 -33.90
CA PRO A 547 -13.03 5.74 -33.13
C PRO A 547 -13.98 4.82 -33.91
N ASN A 548 -14.65 3.91 -33.20
CA ASN A 548 -15.82 3.23 -33.75
C ASN A 548 -16.92 4.30 -34.03
N PRO A 549 -17.42 4.42 -35.28
CA PRO A 549 -18.43 5.42 -35.64
C PRO A 549 -19.73 5.33 -34.81
N GLU A 550 -20.09 4.12 -34.36
CA GLU A 550 -21.29 3.88 -33.53
C GLU A 550 -21.21 4.58 -32.16
N LEU A 551 -20.03 5.00 -31.71
CA LEU A 551 -19.86 5.75 -30.46
C LEU A 551 -20.35 7.20 -30.57
N ARG A 552 -20.39 7.77 -31.79
CA ARG A 552 -20.74 9.17 -32.07
C ARG A 552 -20.00 10.17 -31.18
N LEU A 553 -18.67 10.00 -31.07
CA LEU A 553 -17.82 10.85 -30.21
C LEU A 553 -17.79 12.31 -30.66
N ASP A 554 -17.95 12.56 -31.96
CA ASP A 554 -18.08 13.88 -32.59
C ASP A 554 -19.30 14.68 -32.07
N GLN A 555 -20.32 13.98 -31.57
CA GLN A 555 -21.54 14.54 -31.00
C GLN A 555 -21.54 14.44 -29.46
N SER A 556 -20.36 14.39 -28.84
CA SER A 556 -20.21 14.16 -27.41
C SER A 556 -19.08 15.00 -26.81
N PRO A 557 -19.06 15.22 -25.49
CA PRO A 557 -17.93 15.88 -24.84
C PRO A 557 -16.70 14.97 -24.68
N PHE A 558 -16.71 13.76 -25.24
CA PHE A 558 -15.73 12.71 -24.94
C PHE A 558 -14.65 12.57 -26.01
N VAL A 559 -13.42 12.35 -25.56
CA VAL A 559 -12.27 12.07 -26.43
C VAL A 559 -11.49 10.87 -25.91
N VAL A 560 -10.95 10.04 -26.82
CA VAL A 560 -10.11 8.89 -26.42
C VAL A 560 -8.63 9.28 -26.53
N GLN A 561 -7.89 9.06 -25.45
CA GLN A 561 -6.46 9.34 -25.42
C GLN A 561 -5.64 8.13 -25.91
N SER A 562 -4.98 8.26 -27.06
CA SER A 562 -4.15 7.20 -27.67
C SER A 562 -2.65 7.31 -27.39
N LYS A 563 -2.24 8.36 -26.65
CA LYS A 563 -0.83 8.64 -26.29
C LYS A 563 -0.73 9.03 -24.82
N TYR A 564 0.37 8.68 -24.17
CA TYR A 564 0.66 9.19 -22.83
C TYR A 564 0.76 10.72 -22.87
N GLY A 565 0.10 11.42 -21.95
CA GLY A 565 0.15 12.88 -21.88
C GLY A 565 -0.21 13.43 -20.49
N PRO A 566 0.11 14.70 -20.21
CA PRO A 566 -0.30 15.37 -18.98
C PRO A 566 -1.84 15.43 -18.89
N TRP A 567 -2.36 15.40 -17.66
CA TRP A 567 -3.78 15.58 -17.38
C TRP A 567 -4.06 17.06 -17.15
N GLU A 568 -4.20 17.81 -18.24
CA GLU A 568 -4.44 19.25 -18.20
C GLU A 568 -5.92 19.54 -17.92
N TRP A 569 -6.19 20.23 -16.81
CA TRP A 569 -7.52 20.65 -16.40
C TRP A 569 -7.42 21.85 -15.46
N ASP A 570 -8.32 22.82 -15.61
CA ASP A 570 -8.38 23.97 -14.69
C ASP A 570 -9.28 23.61 -13.48
N GLY A 571 -8.68 23.60 -12.30
CA GLY A 571 -9.33 23.23 -11.04
C GLY A 571 -8.99 21.83 -10.53
N VAL A 572 -9.91 21.25 -9.76
CA VAL A 572 -9.69 19.97 -9.07
C VAL A 572 -9.82 18.80 -10.05
N LEU A 573 -8.80 17.94 -10.14
CA LEU A 573 -8.84 16.73 -10.96
C LEU A 573 -9.84 15.73 -10.38
N ARG A 574 -10.79 15.33 -11.23
CA ARG A 574 -11.85 14.37 -10.92
C ARG A 574 -12.02 13.35 -12.02
N ALA A 575 -12.26 12.11 -11.62
CA ALA A 575 -12.51 11.01 -12.54
C ALA A 575 -13.68 10.13 -12.11
N GLY A 576 -14.41 9.61 -13.10
CA GLY A 576 -15.34 8.50 -12.93
C GLY A 576 -14.65 7.16 -13.18
N VAL A 577 -15.04 6.11 -12.47
CA VAL A 577 -14.62 4.72 -12.71
C VAL A 577 -15.87 3.85 -12.83
N SER A 578 -16.07 3.24 -13.98
CA SER A 578 -17.23 2.40 -14.29
C SER A 578 -16.87 0.91 -14.30
N SER A 579 -17.75 0.07 -13.74
CA SER A 579 -17.70 -1.37 -13.95
C SER A 579 -19.09 -1.99 -14.03
N PHE A 580 -19.38 -2.69 -15.12
CA PHE A 580 -20.70 -3.24 -15.42
C PHE A 580 -20.63 -4.77 -15.44
N GLY A 581 -21.40 -5.41 -14.57
CA GLY A 581 -21.42 -6.86 -14.42
C GLY A 581 -22.40 -7.51 -15.40
N VAL A 582 -22.02 -8.65 -16.00
CA VAL A 582 -22.99 -9.50 -16.70
C VAL A 582 -24.11 -9.92 -15.74
N GLY A 583 -25.36 -9.89 -16.21
CA GLY A 583 -26.57 -9.96 -15.36
C GLY A 583 -27.11 -8.57 -14.96
N GLY A 584 -26.30 -7.53 -15.14
CA GLY A 584 -26.74 -6.13 -15.16
C GLY A 584 -26.45 -5.30 -13.92
N THR A 585 -25.68 -5.81 -12.95
CA THR A 585 -25.31 -4.99 -11.78
C THR A 585 -24.21 -4.01 -12.15
N ASN A 586 -24.54 -2.73 -12.16
CA ASN A 586 -23.63 -1.64 -12.52
C ASN A 586 -23.06 -0.96 -11.27
N ALA A 587 -21.82 -0.50 -11.36
CA ALA A 587 -21.17 0.29 -10.33
C ALA A 587 -20.42 1.48 -10.95
N HIS A 588 -20.53 2.65 -10.33
CA HIS A 588 -19.76 3.84 -10.68
C HIS A 588 -19.19 4.51 -9.43
N VAL A 589 -17.92 4.91 -9.49
CA VAL A 589 -17.20 5.58 -8.40
C VAL A 589 -16.60 6.90 -8.90
N VAL A 590 -16.78 7.96 -8.12
CA VAL A 590 -16.19 9.28 -8.37
C VAL A 590 -14.95 9.43 -7.50
N LEU A 591 -13.79 9.57 -8.15
CA LEU A 591 -12.50 9.89 -7.54
C LEU A 591 -12.14 11.36 -7.71
N GLU A 592 -11.48 11.90 -6.71
CA GLU A 592 -10.93 13.25 -6.68
C GLU A 592 -9.46 13.19 -6.22
N GLN A 593 -8.62 14.09 -6.72
CA GLN A 593 -7.24 14.22 -6.25
C GLN A 593 -7.18 14.39 -4.73
N ALA A 594 -6.11 13.90 -4.11
CA ALA A 594 -5.87 14.11 -2.69
C ALA A 594 -5.88 15.61 -2.35
N PRO A 595 -6.35 16.02 -1.14
CA PRO A 595 -6.24 17.40 -0.70
C PRO A 595 -4.80 17.87 -0.81
N ALA A 596 -4.60 19.14 -1.16
CA ALA A 596 -3.27 19.71 -1.15
C ALA A 596 -2.66 19.48 0.24
N GLN A 597 -1.55 18.75 0.28
CA GLN A 597 -0.80 18.61 1.52
C GLN A 597 -0.50 20.02 2.02
N ALA A 598 -0.74 20.27 3.31
CA ALA A 598 -0.35 21.54 3.92
C ALA A 598 1.09 21.84 3.48
N PRO A 599 1.43 23.08 3.10
CA PRO A 599 2.77 23.41 2.66
C PRO A 599 3.73 22.84 3.70
N PRO A 600 4.80 22.14 3.27
CA PRO A 600 5.69 21.46 4.19
C PRO A 600 6.03 22.43 5.30
N VAL A 601 5.73 22.04 6.55
CA VAL A 601 6.17 22.78 7.73
C VAL A 601 7.63 23.15 7.45
N PRO A 602 8.02 24.44 7.54
CA PRO A 602 9.32 24.92 7.07
C PRO A 602 10.37 23.91 7.44
N ALA A 603 11.09 23.42 6.41
CA ALA A 603 11.89 22.21 6.45
C ALA A 603 12.42 21.99 7.86
N ARG A 604 11.89 20.97 8.55
CA ARG A 604 12.47 20.50 9.81
C ARG A 604 13.97 20.52 9.56
N THR A 605 14.71 21.33 10.32
CA THR A 605 16.17 21.44 10.18
C THR A 605 16.69 20.03 10.03
N ALA A 606 17.31 19.73 8.87
CA ALA A 606 17.73 18.39 8.52
C ALA A 606 18.39 17.78 9.75
N ALA A 607 17.90 16.61 10.20
CA ALA A 607 18.34 16.05 11.47
C ALA A 607 19.87 15.98 11.46
N THR A 608 20.52 16.83 12.25
CA THR A 608 21.97 17.00 12.28
C THR A 608 22.55 15.87 13.13
N GLY A 609 22.49 14.64 12.63
CA GLY A 609 22.91 13.47 13.39
C GLY A 609 22.69 12.16 12.65
N PRO A 610 23.37 11.09 13.09
CA PRO A 610 23.19 9.75 12.53
C PRO A 610 21.73 9.29 12.64
N GLN A 611 21.25 8.61 11.61
CA GLN A 611 19.95 7.95 11.56
C GLN A 611 20.10 6.46 11.85
N VAL A 612 19.07 5.85 12.45
CA VAL A 612 19.04 4.41 12.71
C VAL A 612 17.98 3.74 11.84
N LEU A 613 18.42 2.93 10.88
CA LEU A 613 17.55 2.11 10.05
C LEU A 613 17.27 0.78 10.76
N LEU A 614 16.00 0.50 11.02
CA LEU A 614 15.55 -0.73 11.67
C LEU A 614 14.90 -1.65 10.64
N LEU A 615 15.40 -2.88 10.50
CA LEU A 615 14.78 -3.90 9.65
C LEU A 615 14.37 -5.12 10.47
N SER A 616 13.21 -5.66 10.14
CA SER A 616 12.69 -6.90 10.70
C SER A 616 12.37 -7.88 9.57
N ALA A 617 12.73 -9.15 9.76
CA ALA A 617 12.39 -10.21 8.82
C ALA A 617 12.39 -11.57 9.53
N LYS A 618 11.50 -12.49 9.13
CA LYS A 618 11.41 -13.83 9.73
C LYS A 618 12.55 -14.77 9.34
N THR A 619 13.31 -14.45 8.30
CA THR A 619 14.39 -15.30 7.81
C THR A 619 15.56 -14.44 7.32
N THR A 620 16.77 -14.99 7.38
CA THR A 620 17.98 -14.33 6.85
C THR A 620 17.84 -13.99 5.36
N ALA A 621 17.15 -14.82 4.58
CA ALA A 621 16.89 -14.56 3.16
C ALA A 621 15.96 -13.35 2.97
N ALA A 622 14.88 -13.26 3.75
CA ALA A 622 13.96 -12.12 3.70
C ALA A 622 14.62 -10.84 4.22
N LEU A 623 15.52 -10.92 5.20
CA LEU A 623 16.32 -9.78 5.65
C LEU A 623 17.20 -9.26 4.53
N ARG A 624 17.92 -10.15 3.82
CA ARG A 624 18.75 -9.78 2.67
C ARG A 624 17.92 -9.11 1.57
N GLU A 625 16.79 -9.71 1.19
CA GLU A 625 15.88 -9.12 0.19
C GLU A 625 15.38 -7.74 0.63
N SER A 626 15.05 -7.56 1.91
CA SER A 626 14.59 -6.26 2.45
C SER A 626 15.69 -5.21 2.45
N ARG A 627 16.93 -5.60 2.75
CA ARG A 627 18.10 -4.72 2.67
C ARG A 627 18.36 -4.26 1.22
N ASP A 628 18.34 -5.19 0.29
CA ASP A 628 18.56 -4.89 -1.14
C ASP A 628 17.44 -4.02 -1.70
N ALA A 629 16.19 -4.28 -1.32
CA ALA A 629 15.04 -3.47 -1.71
C ALA A 629 15.13 -2.05 -1.15
N LEU A 630 15.50 -1.89 0.12
CA LEU A 630 15.67 -0.57 0.75
C LEU A 630 16.83 0.20 0.12
N ALA A 631 17.97 -0.45 -0.11
CA ALA A 631 19.10 0.17 -0.80
C ALA A 631 18.71 0.67 -2.19
N SER A 632 18.00 -0.17 -2.96
CA SER A 632 17.55 0.19 -4.31
C SER A 632 16.51 1.33 -4.29
N ALA A 633 15.67 1.40 -3.26
CA ALA A 633 14.75 2.52 -3.08
C ALA A 633 15.49 3.84 -2.77
N LEU A 634 16.52 3.78 -1.91
CA LEU A 634 17.37 4.92 -1.57
C LEU A 634 18.28 5.35 -2.74
N GLU A 635 18.51 4.53 -3.76
CA GLU A 635 19.28 4.94 -4.95
C GLU A 635 18.46 5.79 -5.93
N ARG A 636 17.13 5.83 -5.81
CA ARG A 636 16.28 6.58 -6.74
C ARG A 636 16.38 8.10 -6.54
N PRO A 637 16.43 8.92 -7.61
CA PRO A 637 16.54 10.38 -7.46
C PRO A 637 15.41 11.00 -6.64
N ASP A 638 14.22 10.43 -6.68
CA ASP A 638 13.00 10.87 -5.99
C ASP A 638 12.81 10.25 -4.59
N CYS A 639 13.86 9.69 -3.98
CA CYS A 639 13.73 9.06 -2.66
C CYS A 639 13.47 10.10 -1.54
N PRO A 640 12.72 9.73 -0.49
CA PRO A 640 12.59 10.55 0.72
C PRO A 640 13.93 10.73 1.44
N ASP A 641 13.97 11.68 2.39
CA ASP A 641 15.10 11.84 3.31
C ASP A 641 15.30 10.57 4.15
N VAL A 642 16.54 10.26 4.49
CA VAL A 642 16.90 9.11 5.33
C VAL A 642 16.24 9.21 6.71
N SER A 643 16.02 10.41 7.25
CA SER A 643 15.31 10.59 8.52
C SER A 643 13.84 10.13 8.42
N ASP A 644 13.17 10.43 7.31
CA ASP A 644 11.78 10.03 7.09
C ASP A 644 11.67 8.51 6.88
N VAL A 645 12.67 7.93 6.21
CA VAL A 645 12.80 6.47 6.05
C VAL A 645 13.00 5.81 7.41
N ALA A 646 13.93 6.30 8.24
CA ALA A 646 14.17 5.79 9.58
C ALA A 646 12.91 5.89 10.45
N HIS A 647 12.23 7.05 10.42
CA HIS A 647 10.97 7.25 11.11
C HIS A 647 9.91 6.23 10.66
N THR A 648 9.72 6.05 9.36
CA THR A 648 8.74 5.11 8.80
C THR A 648 9.03 3.66 9.21
N LEU A 649 10.30 3.26 9.20
CA LEU A 649 10.72 1.92 9.63
C LEU A 649 10.44 1.67 11.12
N THR A 650 10.45 2.71 11.96
CA THR A 650 10.10 2.57 13.38
C THR A 650 8.62 2.25 13.61
N ARG A 651 7.74 2.62 12.67
CA ARG A 651 6.28 2.42 12.77
C ARG A 651 5.80 1.08 12.18
N ARG A 652 6.62 0.41 11.35
CA ARG A 652 6.26 -0.84 10.66
C ARG A 652 6.79 -2.08 11.39
N ARG A 653 6.31 -2.35 12.61
CA ARG A 653 6.87 -3.40 13.50
C ARG A 653 5.90 -4.54 13.83
N LYS A 654 5.69 -5.46 12.89
CA LYS A 654 5.06 -6.77 13.25
C LYS A 654 6.05 -7.78 13.81
N HIS A 655 7.33 -7.67 13.48
CA HIS A 655 8.36 -8.64 13.86
C HIS A 655 9.43 -7.99 14.72
N ASN A 656 10.10 -8.82 15.53
CA ASN A 656 11.31 -8.42 16.24
C ASN A 656 12.30 -7.80 15.26
N ILE A 657 12.96 -6.74 15.69
CA ILE A 657 14.02 -6.11 14.91
C ILE A 657 15.11 -7.16 14.76
N THR A 658 15.50 -7.42 13.52
CA THR A 658 16.55 -8.38 13.17
C THR A 658 17.85 -7.71 12.75
N MET A 659 17.79 -6.40 12.49
CA MET A 659 18.92 -5.57 12.11
C MET A 659 18.68 -4.12 12.51
N ALA A 660 19.71 -3.48 13.05
CA ALA A 660 19.83 -2.03 13.16
C ALA A 660 21.06 -1.58 12.37
N ALA A 661 20.96 -0.47 11.66
CA ALA A 661 22.08 0.15 10.95
C ALA A 661 22.16 1.65 11.25
N VAL A 662 23.34 2.11 11.67
CA VAL A 662 23.61 3.54 11.92
C VAL A 662 24.18 4.16 10.65
N VAL A 663 23.52 5.19 10.14
CA VAL A 663 23.86 5.82 8.85
C VAL A 663 23.92 7.33 9.00
N HIS A 664 24.74 8.01 8.20
CA HIS A 664 24.93 9.47 8.31
C HIS A 664 24.24 10.24 7.19
N ASP A 665 24.16 9.59 6.04
CA ASP A 665 23.58 10.14 4.83
C ASP A 665 23.08 8.99 3.95
N ARG A 666 22.49 9.37 2.83
CA ARG A 666 21.92 8.47 1.83
C ARG A 666 22.97 7.54 1.20
N GLU A 667 24.15 8.03 0.88
CA GLU A 667 25.20 7.24 0.23
C GLU A 667 25.76 6.18 1.20
N HIS A 668 26.01 6.59 2.45
CA HIS A 668 26.41 5.69 3.52
C HIS A 668 25.34 4.64 3.80
N ALA A 669 24.06 5.01 3.79
CA ALA A 669 22.96 4.06 3.96
C ALA A 669 22.94 2.98 2.88
N VAL A 670 23.05 3.36 1.60
CA VAL A 670 23.11 2.40 0.48
C VAL A 670 24.31 1.46 0.62
N LYS A 671 25.49 2.00 0.91
CA LYS A 671 26.71 1.21 1.11
C LYS A 671 26.54 0.20 2.24
N VAL A 672 26.04 0.65 3.39
CA VAL A 672 25.83 -0.18 4.59
C VAL A 672 24.81 -1.28 4.33
N LEU A 673 23.69 -0.97 3.66
CA LEU A 673 22.65 -1.93 3.37
C LEU A 673 23.12 -3.04 2.41
N ARG A 674 23.96 -2.70 1.42
CA ARG A 674 24.51 -3.66 0.44
C ARG A 674 25.69 -4.49 0.94
N ALA A 675 26.46 -3.99 1.92
CA ALA A 675 27.64 -4.69 2.43
C ALA A 675 27.28 -6.00 3.14
N ALA A 676 28.01 -7.09 2.94
CA ALA A 676 27.73 -8.34 3.67
C ALA A 676 27.84 -8.14 5.19
N GLU A 677 28.88 -7.42 5.63
CA GLU A 677 29.19 -7.02 7.00
C GLU A 677 29.66 -5.56 7.02
N HIS A 678 29.38 -4.84 8.11
CA HIS A 678 29.82 -3.47 8.32
C HIS A 678 29.79 -3.14 9.83
N ASP A 679 30.73 -2.35 10.33
CA ASP A 679 30.83 -1.99 11.77
C ASP A 679 29.61 -1.21 12.30
N ASN A 680 28.86 -0.59 11.38
CA ASN A 680 27.63 0.15 11.67
C ASN A 680 26.37 -0.72 11.55
N VAL A 681 26.50 -2.03 11.35
CA VAL A 681 25.40 -2.98 11.20
C VAL A 681 25.40 -3.95 12.36
N PHE A 682 24.28 -3.97 13.07
CA PHE A 682 24.03 -4.86 14.19
C PHE A 682 22.96 -5.85 13.77
N VAL A 683 23.34 -7.11 13.51
CA VAL A 683 22.40 -8.20 13.20
C VAL A 683 22.15 -9.02 14.45
N GLY A 684 20.88 -9.18 14.79
CA GLY A 684 20.44 -9.92 15.97
C GLY A 684 18.95 -9.70 16.19
N GLU A 685 18.28 -10.63 16.88
CA GLU A 685 16.87 -10.48 17.21
C GLU A 685 16.69 -9.64 18.47
N SER A 686 15.89 -8.57 18.39
CA SER A 686 15.50 -7.79 19.56
C SER A 686 14.72 -8.66 20.55
N GLY A 687 15.06 -8.59 21.82
CA GLY A 687 14.33 -9.28 22.88
C GLY A 687 12.98 -8.62 23.16
N ALA A 688 11.94 -9.04 22.42
CA ALA A 688 10.53 -8.81 22.74
C ALA A 688 9.62 -9.74 21.91
N GLY A 689 9.78 -11.06 22.05
CA GLY A 689 8.62 -11.94 21.88
C GLY A 689 7.70 -11.75 23.09
N ASP A 690 6.39 -11.97 22.94
CA ASP A 690 5.48 -12.10 24.09
C ASP A 690 6.21 -12.88 25.20
N PRO A 691 6.41 -12.30 26.39
CA PRO A 691 7.10 -13.03 27.44
C PRO A 691 6.26 -14.28 27.72
N PRO A 692 6.85 -15.49 27.75
CA PRO A 692 6.21 -16.55 28.52
C PRO A 692 5.91 -15.97 29.91
N GLU A 693 4.72 -16.26 30.47
CA GLU A 693 4.18 -15.76 31.75
C GLU A 693 5.14 -15.85 32.96
N THR A 694 6.32 -16.44 32.77
CA THR A 694 7.34 -16.73 33.78
C THR A 694 8.63 -15.91 33.65
N THR A 695 8.71 -14.88 32.80
CA THR A 695 9.95 -14.08 32.66
C THR A 695 9.81 -12.63 33.14
N THR A 696 10.79 -12.21 33.95
CA THR A 696 10.98 -10.86 34.52
C THR A 696 10.87 -9.77 33.45
N PRO A 697 10.16 -8.65 33.71
CA PRO A 697 9.93 -7.60 32.71
C PRO A 697 11.23 -6.99 32.18
N ALA A 698 11.20 -6.46 30.94
CA ALA A 698 12.37 -5.98 30.20
C ALA A 698 13.28 -4.96 30.94
N PRO A 699 12.77 -4.03 31.78
CA PRO A 699 13.63 -3.11 32.55
C PRO A 699 14.57 -3.86 33.51
N ASP A 700 14.16 -5.02 34.03
CA ASP A 700 14.92 -5.79 35.02
C ASP A 700 16.14 -6.52 34.42
N ARG A 701 16.37 -6.38 33.10
CA ARG A 701 17.49 -7.00 32.38
C ARG A 701 18.61 -6.03 32.01
N VAL A 702 18.40 -4.72 32.13
CA VAL A 702 19.39 -3.70 31.76
C VAL A 702 20.10 -3.20 33.01
N VAL A 703 21.43 -3.25 33.00
CA VAL A 703 22.27 -2.72 34.08
C VAL A 703 23.14 -1.63 33.50
N PHE A 704 23.16 -0.45 34.12
CA PHE A 704 24.12 0.59 33.77
C PHE A 704 25.38 0.44 34.63
N LEU A 705 26.53 0.39 33.95
CA LEU A 705 27.83 0.25 34.58
C LEU A 705 28.63 1.55 34.42
N PHE A 706 28.97 2.18 35.54
CA PHE A 706 29.70 3.44 35.59
C PHE A 706 31.17 3.16 35.93
N PRO A 707 32.10 3.35 34.98
CA PRO A 707 33.51 3.15 35.24
C PRO A 707 34.07 4.16 36.26
N GLY A 708 35.28 3.87 36.73
CA GLY A 708 36.02 4.82 37.55
C GLY A 708 36.96 5.69 36.71
N GLN A 709 37.84 6.39 37.41
CA GLN A 709 38.93 7.14 36.81
C GLN A 709 39.81 6.28 35.86
N GLY A 710 40.18 6.87 34.72
CA GLY A 710 40.97 6.24 33.65
C GLY A 710 40.26 6.18 32.30
N ALA A 711 38.97 6.55 32.23
CA ALA A 711 38.19 6.62 30.99
C ALA A 711 38.20 8.01 30.32
N GLN A 712 38.67 9.04 31.03
CA GLN A 712 38.64 10.42 30.56
C GLN A 712 39.57 10.64 29.37
N HIS A 713 39.13 11.48 28.43
CA HIS A 713 39.95 12.01 27.36
C HIS A 713 39.41 13.37 26.92
N VAL A 714 40.26 14.22 26.35
CA VAL A 714 39.84 15.52 25.81
C VAL A 714 38.85 15.30 24.67
N GLY A 715 37.81 16.14 24.64
CA GLY A 715 36.75 16.10 23.65
C GLY A 715 35.72 14.98 23.88
N MET A 716 35.76 14.27 25.01
CA MET A 716 34.75 13.26 25.32
C MET A 716 33.34 13.86 25.29
N ALA A 717 32.41 13.17 24.61
CA ALA A 717 31.02 13.57 24.45
C ALA A 717 30.75 14.96 23.81
N LYS A 718 31.74 15.64 23.20
CA LYS A 718 31.54 16.96 22.58
C LYS A 718 30.43 16.97 21.52
N GLY A 719 30.41 15.94 20.66
CA GLY A 719 29.36 15.81 19.65
C GLY A 719 27.97 15.71 20.27
N LEU A 720 27.81 14.96 21.36
CA LEU A 720 26.53 14.84 22.08
C LEU A 720 26.13 16.15 22.75
N TYR A 721 27.09 16.90 23.31
CA TYR A 721 26.84 18.24 23.84
C TYR A 721 26.29 19.19 22.77
N ASP A 722 26.81 19.11 21.55
CA ASP A 722 26.40 19.99 20.44
C ASP A 722 25.04 19.59 19.83
N THR A 723 24.68 18.31 19.87
CA THR A 723 23.50 17.79 19.13
C THR A 723 22.34 17.33 20.00
N GLU A 724 22.57 17.00 21.28
CA GLU A 724 21.55 16.42 22.17
C GLU A 724 21.20 17.37 23.32
N PRO A 725 20.07 18.09 23.25
CA PRO A 725 19.69 19.08 24.26
C PRO A 725 19.59 18.50 25.68
N VAL A 726 19.10 17.26 25.81
CA VAL A 726 19.01 16.57 27.11
C VAL A 726 20.39 16.35 27.70
N PHE A 727 21.36 15.92 26.88
CA PHE A 727 22.73 15.75 27.36
C PHE A 727 23.34 17.09 27.79
N ALA A 728 23.18 18.13 26.96
CA ALA A 728 23.71 19.47 27.24
C ALA A 728 23.14 20.06 28.54
N GLU A 729 21.83 19.93 28.77
CA GLU A 729 21.15 20.39 29.98
C GLU A 729 21.77 19.79 31.26
N TYR A 730 21.91 18.46 31.29
CA TYR A 730 22.46 17.78 32.46
C TYR A 730 23.97 17.98 32.59
N PHE A 731 24.70 18.12 31.48
CA PHE A 731 26.10 18.50 31.50
C PHE A 731 26.28 19.89 32.12
N ASP A 732 25.51 20.88 31.65
CA ASP A 732 25.58 22.28 32.11
C ASP A 732 25.19 22.40 33.59
N THR A 733 24.19 21.63 34.02
CA THR A 733 23.76 21.56 35.43
C THR A 733 24.89 21.06 36.33
N CYS A 734 25.53 19.95 35.97
CA CYS A 734 26.66 19.41 36.71
C CYS A 734 27.88 20.36 36.66
N ALA A 735 28.18 20.93 35.49
CA ALA A 735 29.28 21.86 35.31
C ALA A 735 29.12 23.13 36.16
N ALA A 736 27.90 23.66 36.27
CA ALA A 736 27.60 24.78 37.17
C ALA A 736 27.85 24.40 38.63
N GLY A 737 27.37 23.24 39.09
CA GLY A 737 27.60 22.79 40.46
C GLY A 737 29.09 22.62 40.79
N PHE A 738 29.88 22.01 39.91
CA PHE A 738 31.32 21.88 40.14
C PHE A 738 32.08 23.20 40.03
N ARG A 739 31.61 24.15 39.21
CA ARG A 739 32.16 25.52 39.18
C ARG A 739 31.94 26.22 40.52
N ASP A 740 30.76 26.07 41.10
CA ASP A 740 30.43 26.71 42.38
C ASP A 740 31.22 26.08 43.54
N GLU A 741 31.42 24.75 43.53
CA GLU A 741 32.13 24.03 44.60
C GLU A 741 33.67 24.08 44.48
N MET A 742 34.22 24.11 43.26
CA MET A 742 35.67 23.97 43.02
C MET A 742 36.30 25.11 42.21
N GLY A 743 35.50 26.03 41.65
CA GLY A 743 36.00 27.11 40.79
C GLY A 743 36.55 26.62 39.44
N ILE A 744 36.14 25.44 38.97
CA ILE A 744 36.62 24.82 37.73
C ILE A 744 35.63 25.06 36.58
N ASP A 745 36.14 25.27 35.37
CA ASP A 745 35.33 25.40 34.17
C ASP A 745 35.36 24.08 33.39
N LEU A 746 34.39 23.20 33.65
CA LEU A 746 34.34 21.88 33.01
C LEU A 746 34.14 21.94 31.49
N HIS A 747 33.56 23.01 30.93
CA HIS A 747 33.48 23.18 29.48
C HIS A 747 34.88 23.32 28.89
N ALA A 748 35.70 24.19 29.47
CA ALA A 748 37.08 24.37 29.06
C ALA A 748 37.90 23.10 29.28
N GLU A 749 37.83 22.48 30.46
CA GLU A 749 38.62 21.30 30.80
C GLU A 749 38.30 20.09 29.91
N VAL A 750 37.01 19.84 29.62
CA VAL A 750 36.58 18.67 28.84
C VAL A 750 36.75 18.91 27.34
N PHE A 751 36.39 20.09 26.82
CA PHE A 751 36.31 20.32 25.38
C PHE A 751 37.52 21.06 24.78
N SER A 752 38.27 21.80 25.59
CA SER A 752 39.38 22.67 25.13
C SER A 752 40.69 22.46 25.90
N GLY A 753 40.71 21.62 26.94
CA GLY A 753 41.88 21.35 27.78
C GLY A 753 42.94 20.48 27.10
N THR A 754 44.10 20.36 27.74
CA THR A 754 45.11 19.37 27.33
C THR A 754 44.86 18.03 28.01
N ALA A 755 45.27 16.92 27.37
CA ALA A 755 45.07 15.58 27.95
C ALA A 755 45.75 15.44 29.32
N THR A 756 46.92 16.04 29.48
CA THR A 756 47.68 16.07 30.74
C THR A 756 46.97 16.83 31.85
N ASP A 757 46.22 17.89 31.54
CA ASP A 757 45.47 18.64 32.56
C ASP A 757 44.24 17.87 33.02
N LEU A 758 43.52 17.25 32.08
CA LEU A 758 42.35 16.44 32.38
C LEU A 758 42.68 15.17 33.18
N GLU A 759 43.91 14.66 33.09
CA GLU A 759 44.38 13.52 33.90
C GLU A 759 44.57 13.86 35.39
N ARG A 760 44.62 15.14 35.75
CA ARG A 760 44.67 15.53 37.17
C ARG A 760 43.41 15.10 37.89
N ILE A 761 43.54 14.56 39.10
CA ILE A 761 42.43 13.95 39.82
C ILE A 761 41.33 14.95 40.23
N ASP A 762 41.72 16.19 40.52
CA ASP A 762 40.82 17.32 40.80
C ASP A 762 40.02 17.79 39.56
N ARG A 763 40.37 17.29 38.37
CA ARG A 763 39.70 17.61 37.09
C ARG A 763 38.98 16.40 36.50
N SER A 764 39.64 15.25 36.46
CA SER A 764 39.09 14.00 35.91
C SER A 764 37.85 13.49 36.65
N GLN A 765 37.79 13.52 37.99
CA GLN A 765 36.62 12.99 38.70
C GLN A 765 35.35 13.84 38.46
N PRO A 766 35.39 15.18 38.60
CA PRO A 766 34.25 16.03 38.22
C PRO A 766 33.83 15.87 36.75
N ALA A 767 34.81 15.79 35.83
CA ALA A 767 34.55 15.62 34.41
C ALA A 767 33.86 14.29 34.08
N LEU A 768 34.36 13.17 34.63
CA LEU A 768 33.76 11.84 34.45
C LEU A 768 32.36 11.77 35.05
N PHE A 769 32.16 12.28 36.27
CA PHE A 769 30.83 12.34 36.90
C PHE A 769 29.83 13.07 36.01
N THR A 770 30.23 14.25 35.51
CA THR A 770 29.39 15.10 34.67
C THR A 770 28.99 14.39 33.37
N VAL A 771 29.95 13.82 32.65
CA VAL A 771 29.68 13.14 31.37
C VAL A 771 28.86 11.87 31.57
N GLU A 772 29.23 11.01 32.51
CA GLU A 772 28.54 9.75 32.75
C GLU A 772 27.11 9.94 33.28
N TYR A 773 26.89 10.93 34.14
CA TYR A 773 25.54 11.29 34.60
C TYR A 773 24.67 11.82 33.45
N ALA A 774 25.21 12.73 32.64
CA ALA A 774 24.51 13.26 31.46
C ALA A 774 24.22 12.16 30.42
N LEU A 775 25.15 11.22 30.21
CA LEU A 775 24.93 10.04 29.35
C LEU A 775 23.79 9.17 29.88
N ALA A 776 23.74 8.89 31.18
CA ALA A 776 22.67 8.09 31.77
C ALA A 776 21.30 8.76 31.58
N LYS A 777 21.23 10.08 31.75
CA LYS A 777 20.00 10.86 31.51
C LYS A 777 19.58 10.89 30.04
N LEU A 778 20.54 11.00 29.12
CA LEU A 778 20.26 10.89 27.70
C LEU A 778 19.68 9.52 27.34
N VAL A 779 20.29 8.43 27.82
CA VAL A 779 19.80 7.07 27.55
C VAL A 779 18.42 6.81 28.15
N ASP A 780 18.15 7.34 29.35
CA ASP A 780 16.83 7.29 29.98
C ASP A 780 15.77 8.05 29.14
N SER A 781 16.14 9.17 28.52
CA SER A 781 15.24 9.92 27.62
C SER A 781 14.81 9.13 26.37
N TYR A 782 15.60 8.14 25.95
CA TYR A 782 15.23 7.20 24.89
C TYR A 782 14.33 6.04 25.38
N GLY A 783 13.95 6.03 26.66
CA GLY A 783 13.09 5.03 27.27
C GLY A 783 13.84 3.77 27.73
N VAL A 784 15.18 3.77 27.73
CA VAL A 784 15.98 2.65 28.25
C VAL A 784 16.20 2.86 29.75
N ARG A 785 15.42 2.13 30.55
CA ARG A 785 15.52 2.15 32.02
C ARG A 785 16.36 1.01 32.53
N ALA A 786 17.31 1.30 33.42
CA ALA A 786 18.09 0.30 34.10
C ALA A 786 17.32 -0.29 35.30
N GLY A 787 17.34 -1.61 35.45
CA GLY A 787 16.86 -2.32 36.64
C GLY A 787 17.88 -2.33 37.77
N ALA A 788 19.15 -2.08 37.46
CA ALA A 788 20.21 -1.90 38.45
C ALA A 788 21.31 -0.95 37.95
N TYR A 789 21.99 -0.32 38.91
CA TYR A 789 23.16 0.51 38.66
C TYR A 789 24.37 -0.10 39.37
N ILE A 790 25.50 -0.22 38.68
CA ILE A 790 26.76 -0.66 39.25
C ILE A 790 27.79 0.42 38.96
N GLY A 791 28.44 0.92 40.00
CA GLY A 791 29.54 1.86 39.85
C GLY A 791 30.86 1.25 40.28
N TYR A 792 31.94 1.75 39.72
CA TYR A 792 33.29 1.39 40.13
C TYR A 792 34.00 2.61 40.71
N SER A 793 34.30 2.60 42.02
CA SER A 793 34.99 3.68 42.72
C SER A 793 34.29 5.05 42.57
N THR A 794 34.75 5.96 41.71
CA THR A 794 34.03 7.21 41.40
C THR A 794 32.68 6.96 40.74
N GLY A 795 32.54 5.90 39.95
CA GLY A 795 31.28 5.53 39.31
C GLY A 795 30.15 5.20 40.29
N GLU A 796 30.48 4.80 41.53
CA GLU A 796 29.45 4.49 42.55
C GLU A 796 28.63 5.71 42.95
N TYR A 797 29.23 6.91 42.91
CA TYR A 797 28.50 8.13 43.22
C TYR A 797 27.41 8.43 42.19
N ILE A 798 27.69 8.15 40.90
CA ILE A 798 26.70 8.29 39.83
C ILE A 798 25.59 7.24 40.02
N ALA A 799 25.96 5.98 40.22
CA ALA A 799 25.02 4.89 40.47
C ALA A 799 24.10 5.19 41.68
N ALA A 800 24.68 5.66 42.78
CA ALA A 800 23.94 6.05 43.99
C ALA A 800 23.00 7.24 43.73
N THR A 801 23.43 8.24 42.95
CA THR A 801 22.60 9.39 42.58
C THR A 801 21.41 8.95 41.72
N LEU A 802 21.64 8.11 40.70
CA LEU A 802 20.58 7.60 39.83
C LEU A 802 19.62 6.64 40.55
N ALA A 803 20.11 5.94 41.58
CA ALA A 803 19.30 5.12 42.48
C ALA A 803 18.51 5.94 43.52
N GLY A 804 18.71 7.26 43.60
CA GLY A 804 18.02 8.14 44.55
C GLY A 804 18.59 8.14 45.98
N VAL A 805 19.80 7.58 46.18
CA VAL A 805 20.51 7.62 47.48
C VAL A 805 21.03 9.03 47.77
N PHE A 806 21.51 9.72 46.73
CA PHE A 806 21.88 11.12 46.78
C PHE A 806 21.00 11.93 45.85
N ASP A 807 20.69 13.18 46.23
CA ASP A 807 20.35 14.18 45.24
C ASP A 807 21.61 14.64 44.49
N LEU A 808 21.42 15.30 43.34
CA LEU A 808 22.52 15.67 42.46
C LEU A 808 23.50 16.65 43.13
N ASP A 809 22.98 17.61 43.90
CA ASP A 809 23.79 18.62 44.61
C ASP A 809 24.70 17.96 45.67
N THR A 810 24.16 17.05 46.47
CA THR A 810 24.91 16.27 47.46
C THR A 810 25.99 15.43 46.78
N ALA A 811 25.67 14.80 45.65
CA ALA A 811 26.63 14.01 44.90
C ALA A 811 27.78 14.86 44.35
N ILE A 812 27.49 16.03 43.77
CA ILE A 812 28.49 16.99 43.26
C ILE A 812 29.42 17.42 44.39
N LYS A 813 28.88 17.86 45.53
CA LYS A 813 29.67 18.25 46.72
C LYS A 813 30.58 17.13 47.20
N THR A 814 30.05 15.91 47.25
CA THR A 814 30.80 14.74 47.73
C THR A 814 31.95 14.38 46.79
N VAL A 815 31.69 14.38 45.47
CA VAL A 815 32.72 14.11 44.45
C VAL A 815 33.76 15.24 44.42
N ALA A 816 33.35 16.49 44.56
CA ALA A 816 34.25 17.65 44.62
C ALA A 816 35.21 17.55 45.80
N LEU A 817 34.67 17.29 47.00
CA LEU A 817 35.48 17.12 48.21
C LEU A 817 36.45 15.95 48.07
N ARG A 818 35.98 14.80 47.56
CA ARG A 818 36.83 13.63 47.33
C ARG A 818 37.96 13.95 46.36
N ALA A 819 37.66 14.56 45.22
CA ALA A 819 38.62 14.88 44.18
C ALA A 819 39.72 15.80 44.72
N ARG A 820 39.34 16.83 45.48
CA ARG A 820 40.27 17.74 46.17
C ARG A 820 41.16 17.01 47.18
N LEU A 821 40.57 16.24 48.09
CA LEU A 821 41.33 15.52 49.13
C LEU A 821 42.30 14.50 48.53
N MET A 822 41.91 13.82 47.45
CA MET A 822 42.80 12.90 46.74
C MET A 822 43.91 13.63 46.00
N HIS A 823 43.67 14.85 45.50
CA HIS A 823 44.69 15.68 44.85
C HIS A 823 45.73 16.20 45.85
N GLU A 824 45.29 16.61 47.04
CA GLU A 824 46.14 17.11 48.12
C GLU A 824 46.91 15.99 48.86
N SER A 825 46.54 14.72 48.64
CA SER A 825 47.17 13.57 49.29
C SER A 825 48.59 13.31 48.77
N PRO A 826 49.49 12.72 49.60
CA PRO A 826 50.81 12.31 49.15
C PRO A 826 50.74 11.39 47.93
N PRO A 827 51.69 11.48 46.97
CA PRO A 827 51.62 10.72 45.73
C PRO A 827 51.59 9.21 46.02
N GLY A 828 50.77 8.49 45.27
CA GLY A 828 50.70 7.03 45.28
C GLY A 828 50.65 6.50 43.85
N ALA A 829 51.12 5.27 43.64
CA ALA A 829 51.08 4.59 42.36
C ALA A 829 50.06 3.45 42.40
N MET A 830 49.36 3.24 41.29
CA MET A 830 48.50 2.07 41.11
C MET A 830 48.99 1.21 39.95
N VAL A 831 49.05 -0.12 40.15
CA VAL A 831 49.45 -1.07 39.11
C VAL A 831 48.37 -2.11 38.88
N ALA A 832 48.05 -2.36 37.61
CA ALA A 832 47.20 -3.48 37.20
C ALA A 832 48.07 -4.71 36.93
N VAL A 833 47.81 -5.81 37.64
CA VAL A 833 48.56 -7.07 37.53
C VAL A 833 47.65 -8.16 36.98
N ALA A 834 48.14 -8.92 36.00
CA ALA A 834 47.36 -9.92 35.27
C ALA A 834 47.33 -11.30 35.96
N VAL A 835 47.06 -11.32 37.27
CA VAL A 835 47.01 -12.53 38.12
C VAL A 835 45.77 -12.51 39.02
N GLY A 836 45.35 -13.69 39.48
CA GLY A 836 44.21 -13.83 40.40
C GLY A 836 44.54 -13.38 41.84
N PRO A 837 43.53 -13.18 42.72
CA PRO A 837 43.75 -12.72 44.08
C PRO A 837 44.74 -13.54 44.88
N ASP A 838 44.57 -14.86 44.80
CA ASP A 838 45.33 -15.81 45.60
C ASP A 838 46.78 -15.94 45.09
N GLU A 839 46.99 -15.70 43.79
CA GLU A 839 48.30 -15.72 43.15
C GLU A 839 49.12 -14.47 43.50
N VAL A 840 48.48 -13.30 43.63
CA VAL A 840 49.21 -12.07 43.99
C VAL A 840 49.84 -12.17 45.37
N ALA A 841 49.17 -12.84 46.32
CA ALA A 841 49.65 -12.96 47.69
C ALA A 841 51.09 -13.51 47.78
N GLN A 842 51.50 -14.33 46.82
CA GLN A 842 52.85 -14.94 46.75
C GLN A 842 53.94 -13.93 46.37
N TYR A 843 53.58 -12.83 45.73
CA TYR A 843 54.48 -11.75 45.31
C TYR A 843 54.54 -10.60 46.32
N LEU A 844 53.73 -10.64 47.39
CA LEU A 844 53.75 -9.67 48.47
C LEU A 844 54.71 -10.11 49.58
N SER A 845 55.64 -9.26 50.01
CA SER A 845 56.68 -9.64 50.97
C SER A 845 56.14 -9.88 52.39
N PRO A 846 56.73 -10.81 53.19
CA PRO A 846 56.34 -11.02 54.58
C PRO A 846 56.60 -9.76 55.41
N GLY A 847 55.54 -9.20 56.02
CA GLY A 847 55.54 -7.86 56.64
C GLY A 847 54.53 -6.90 56.02
N TRP A 848 54.01 -7.24 54.84
CA TRP A 848 52.88 -6.53 54.20
C TRP A 848 51.51 -6.93 54.77
N SER A 849 51.47 -7.77 55.80
CA SER A 849 50.24 -8.30 56.43
C SER A 849 49.62 -7.38 57.50
N SER A 850 50.30 -6.32 57.96
CA SER A 850 49.76 -5.38 58.97
C SER A 850 49.20 -4.07 58.40
N ARG A 851 49.06 -3.95 57.07
CA ARG A 851 48.34 -2.84 56.42
C ARG A 851 47.31 -3.37 55.42
N ARG A 852 46.37 -4.21 55.88
CA ARG A 852 45.07 -4.38 55.18
C ARG A 852 44.32 -3.04 55.00
N SER A 853 44.80 -1.96 55.61
CA SER A 853 44.32 -0.59 55.51
C SER A 853 45.16 0.34 54.61
N THR A 854 46.24 -0.09 53.95
CA THR A 854 47.03 0.84 53.08
C THR A 854 47.59 0.28 51.77
N ILE A 855 47.27 -0.96 51.41
CA ILE A 855 47.23 -1.38 50.01
C ILE A 855 45.87 -2.03 49.81
N PRO A 856 44.80 -1.25 49.56
CA PRO A 856 43.57 -1.85 49.13
C PRO A 856 43.83 -2.47 47.76
N ALA A 857 43.49 -3.75 47.60
CA ALA A 857 43.13 -4.23 46.28
C ALA A 857 41.97 -3.32 45.84
N THR A 858 42.24 -2.36 44.97
CA THR A 858 41.26 -1.31 44.66
C THR A 858 40.12 -1.86 43.80
N ALA A 859 40.26 -3.09 43.29
CA ALA A 859 39.30 -3.77 42.42
C ALA A 859 39.65 -5.18 41.96
N TRP A 860 38.59 -5.96 41.69
CA TRP A 860 38.63 -7.24 40.98
C TRP A 860 37.81 -7.16 39.70
N SER A 861 38.41 -7.49 38.55
CA SER A 861 37.71 -7.67 37.28
C SER A 861 37.77 -9.15 36.87
N PRO A 862 36.70 -9.74 36.31
CA PRO A 862 36.64 -11.18 36.04
C PRO A 862 37.43 -11.53 34.77
N ALA A 863 38.75 -11.54 34.89
CA ALA A 863 39.72 -12.24 34.04
C ALA A 863 41.13 -11.94 34.55
N ARG A 864 41.59 -12.65 35.60
CA ARG A 864 42.99 -12.59 36.11
C ARG A 864 43.56 -11.17 36.11
N ARG A 865 42.86 -10.19 36.69
CA ARG A 865 43.37 -8.81 36.77
C ARG A 865 43.02 -8.20 38.12
N ALA A 866 44.05 -7.90 38.90
CA ALA A 866 43.97 -7.22 40.18
C ALA A 866 44.63 -5.84 40.06
N ARG A 867 44.15 -4.81 40.78
CA ARG A 867 44.82 -3.51 40.88
C ARG A 867 45.28 -3.24 42.32
N PHE A 868 46.52 -2.78 42.48
CA PHE A 868 47.14 -2.46 43.79
C PHE A 868 47.57 -1.01 43.85
N ALA A 869 47.50 -0.36 45.02
CA ALA A 869 47.96 1.01 45.27
C ALA A 869 49.12 1.05 46.29
N SER A 870 50.17 1.85 46.10
CA SER A 870 51.32 1.97 47.04
C SER A 870 52.00 3.36 47.01
N SER A 871 52.88 3.66 47.97
CA SER A 871 53.70 4.90 47.97
C SER A 871 54.85 4.86 46.93
N PRO A 872 55.33 6.01 46.41
CA PRO A 872 56.23 6.08 45.25
C PRO A 872 57.62 5.49 45.54
N ASN A 873 58.06 5.58 46.80
CA ASN A 873 59.31 5.00 47.28
C ASN A 873 59.29 3.45 47.36
N VAL A 874 58.14 2.81 47.10
CA VAL A 874 57.98 1.35 47.14
C VAL A 874 58.02 0.74 45.74
N SER A 875 57.68 1.49 44.68
CA SER A 875 57.75 0.99 43.29
C SER A 875 59.17 0.99 42.70
N THR A 876 60.14 1.63 43.34
CA THR A 876 61.49 1.83 42.78
C THR A 876 62.62 1.74 43.83
N ARG A 877 62.85 0.57 44.45
CA ARG A 877 64.13 0.29 45.12
C ARG A 877 64.86 -0.93 44.52
N PRO A 878 66.19 -0.85 44.31
CA PRO A 878 66.94 -1.78 43.45
C PRO A 878 67.64 -2.88 44.27
N GLY A 879 67.52 -4.14 43.84
CA GLY A 879 68.18 -5.26 44.52
C GLY A 879 67.91 -6.66 43.95
N TYR A 880 68.31 -6.90 42.69
CA TYR A 880 68.68 -8.19 42.03
C TYR A 880 67.62 -9.28 41.72
N PRO A 881 67.78 -10.07 40.62
CA PRO A 881 68.55 -9.85 39.38
C PRO A 881 67.67 -9.85 38.11
N PHE A 882 67.83 -8.84 37.26
CA PHE A 882 67.87 -9.05 35.81
C PHE A 882 68.90 -8.08 35.25
N ALA A 883 70.12 -8.57 35.06
CA ALA A 883 71.20 -7.84 34.43
C ALA A 883 71.00 -7.84 32.90
N GLY A 884 71.20 -6.68 32.27
CA GLY A 884 71.23 -6.54 30.82
C GLY A 884 70.96 -5.10 30.36
N SER A 885 71.92 -4.20 30.56
CA SER A 885 71.91 -2.81 30.07
C SER A 885 72.34 -2.70 28.61
N ALA A 886 71.57 -1.99 27.77
CA ALA A 886 72.02 -1.20 26.61
C ALA A 886 70.86 -0.28 26.10
N PRO A 887 71.16 0.87 25.46
CA PRO A 887 70.43 2.12 25.68
C PRO A 887 69.29 2.40 24.69
N ALA A 888 68.51 3.42 25.06
CA ALA A 888 67.40 4.01 24.32
C ALA A 888 67.65 4.13 22.80
N THR A 889 66.78 3.46 22.03
CA THR A 889 66.52 3.79 20.63
C THR A 889 65.02 4.02 20.47
N ARG A 890 64.69 5.17 19.88
CA ARG A 890 63.34 5.57 19.48
C ARG A 890 62.71 4.47 18.63
N PHE A 891 61.53 3.96 19.01
CA PHE A 891 60.64 3.23 18.12
C PHE A 891 59.23 3.81 18.18
N THR A 892 58.83 4.40 17.06
CA THR A 892 57.48 4.88 16.73
C THR A 892 56.48 3.72 16.65
N PRO A 893 55.21 3.90 17.09
CA PRO A 893 54.19 2.86 16.99
C PRO A 893 53.57 2.87 15.59
N ALA A 894 54.08 2.03 14.70
CA ALA A 894 53.36 1.60 13.50
C ALA A 894 53.51 0.08 13.35
N ARG A 895 52.37 -0.60 13.16
CA ARG A 895 52.17 -2.05 12.97
C ARG A 895 52.20 -2.91 14.24
N TRP A 896 51.08 -2.98 14.96
CA TRP A 896 50.59 -4.22 15.60
C TRP A 896 49.05 -4.11 15.81
N ILE A 897 48.30 -3.97 14.72
CA ILE A 897 46.85 -4.25 14.65
C ILE A 897 46.61 -4.98 13.33
N ARG A 898 46.93 -6.27 13.28
CA ARG A 898 46.52 -7.24 12.25
C ARG A 898 47.09 -8.60 12.64
N CYS A 899 46.47 -9.24 13.64
CA CYS A 899 46.47 -10.70 13.86
C CYS A 899 45.81 -11.03 15.21
N TRP A 900 44.58 -10.57 15.46
CA TRP A 900 43.74 -11.15 16.53
C TRP A 900 42.23 -10.92 16.34
N MET A 901 41.75 -10.98 15.10
CA MET A 901 40.31 -11.00 14.77
C MET A 901 40.05 -11.89 13.55
N ASN A 902 40.53 -13.13 13.58
CA ASN A 902 40.09 -14.15 12.62
C ASN A 902 40.34 -15.55 13.21
N SER A 903 39.49 -15.96 14.15
CA SER A 903 39.24 -17.36 14.49
C SER A 903 38.24 -17.44 15.65
N ARG A 904 36.94 -17.55 15.34
CA ARG A 904 35.93 -18.27 16.18
C ARG A 904 34.54 -18.27 15.53
N HIS A 905 34.38 -19.05 14.47
CA HIS A 905 33.17 -19.81 14.11
C HIS A 905 33.76 -21.06 13.42
N SER A 906 33.49 -22.32 13.77
CA SER A 906 32.23 -22.99 14.08
C SER A 906 32.57 -24.36 14.69
N CYS A 907 31.76 -24.88 15.60
CA CYS A 907 31.84 -26.27 16.05
C CYS A 907 30.60 -27.02 15.52
N PRO A 908 30.73 -28.05 14.68
CA PRO A 908 29.64 -28.96 14.42
C PRO A 908 29.70 -30.17 15.36
N SER A 909 28.52 -30.57 15.80
CA SER A 909 28.22 -31.81 16.49
C SER A 909 28.41 -33.03 15.59
N SER A 910 29.08 -34.08 16.08
CA SER A 910 28.58 -35.45 15.98
C SER A 910 29.46 -36.44 16.77
N SER A 911 28.76 -37.32 17.46
CA SER A 911 29.20 -38.48 18.23
C SER A 911 30.05 -39.51 17.45
N SER A 912 30.89 -40.21 18.21
CA SER A 912 31.19 -41.66 18.20
C SER A 912 32.66 -42.05 17.92
N ALA A 913 33.34 -42.37 19.03
CA ALA A 913 34.17 -43.53 19.32
C ALA A 913 35.16 -44.14 18.28
N LEU A 914 36.34 -44.45 18.85
CA LEU A 914 37.23 -45.60 18.60
C LEU A 914 38.44 -45.48 17.64
N ARG A 915 39.58 -45.80 18.27
CA ARG A 915 40.78 -46.53 17.78
C ARG A 915 41.84 -45.78 16.96
N ALA A 916 42.85 -45.34 17.72
CA ALA A 916 44.20 -45.93 17.75
C ALA A 916 44.87 -46.37 16.42
N ARG A 917 46.05 -45.76 16.23
CA ARG A 917 47.35 -46.30 15.75
C ARG A 917 47.64 -46.34 14.25
N ARG A 918 48.74 -45.61 13.95
CA ARG A 918 49.80 -45.79 12.93
C ARG A 918 49.34 -45.52 11.48
N CYS A 919 50.00 -44.69 10.68
CA CYS A 919 51.38 -44.20 10.66
C CYS A 919 51.49 -42.68 10.64
#